data_AF-A0A2X0TLJ6-F1
#
_entry.id   AF-A0A2X0TLJ6-F1
#
_cell.length_a   1.000
_cell.length_b   1.000
_cell.length_c   1.000
_cell.angle_alpha   90.00
_cell.angle_beta   90.00
_cell.angle_gamma   90.00
#
_symmetry.space_group_name_H-M   'P 1'
#
loop_
_entity.id
_entity.type
_entity.pdbx_description
1 polymer ?
#
loop_
_entity_poly.entity_id
_entity_poly.type
_entity_poly.pdbx_seq_one_letter_code
_entity_poly.pdbx_strand_id
1 'polypeptide(L)'
;MMMKCKHGFVASWALACLLLSGMAGWAEQKKPNILFVLTDDHRWDAMGFTGAYPFLKTPNMDRLAREGAHCANAFVTLAMCSPSRASFLTGMYPHEHGVYNNEDLRECDWRKTPSFAAYLQKAGYETGYIGKWHMDHSNDARPGWDFWATFSGQGKYNGNDIVVNGKKVYEPGYVSDVLNRYAREFIESDRGDKPYMLYLSHKAVHAPFLPSVRHKNLYAKAKIPKPASYGEDMSNKPVWQTVHWRGATMLNGKMWKFDDYDFSKPWNPEGHSAPMHKNYLRSLSAVDEGIGGILDLLEKRGELDNTVVIYAGDNGFIIGEHTRADKRVAYNESIRIPFLVRYPTLVKPGSTIDEMVLNIDLAPTLLELAGISKPAAMQGESILPLFKGDANGWRDDFLYTYHQDLQPHLPRITAVRSKDYLLSVYPGRPEDKNELYDLKRDPYEMNNLIDHPEMAPIQKSMFRRLDELKSEFAYRADVPDPHPGRWGGGKIGKLYSLPKPRQFKAETTFDFQKNKELDMRWGTYEIDLKFKATADGVIASQKSSHLGYVICIEGGRLQLVMAQAYGKYILESSKPVLNRTVNARITYSNATRVFTLEVDGRKEAEDQRINTISHWGSGLQKVRFGRIDSVWPNTHSTPESFQGTLERFEISRSK
;
A
#
# COMPACT_ATOMS: atom_id res chain seq x y z
N MET A 1 -76.15 -5.01 -72.86
CA MET A 1 -74.89 -4.31 -73.21
C MET A 1 -74.72 -3.17 -72.21
N MET A 2 -73.70 -3.26 -71.35
CA MET A 2 -73.20 -2.30 -70.35
C MET A 2 -74.19 -1.63 -69.37
N MET A 3 -74.15 -2.08 -68.10
CA MET A 3 -74.62 -1.32 -66.93
C MET A 3 -73.43 -0.67 -66.22
N LYS A 4 -73.53 0.62 -65.94
CA LYS A 4 -72.75 1.31 -64.89
C LYS A 4 -73.63 1.41 -63.64
N CYS A 5 -73.11 1.00 -62.49
CA CYS A 5 -73.67 1.39 -61.19
C CYS A 5 -72.59 1.51 -60.11
N LYS A 6 -72.94 2.32 -59.11
CA LYS A 6 -72.16 2.93 -58.03
C LYS A 6 -72.04 2.04 -56.76
N HIS A 7 -71.22 2.52 -55.81
CA HIS A 7 -71.11 2.20 -54.36
C HIS A 7 -70.28 0.94 -54.04
N GLY A 8 -69.53 0.83 -52.93
CA GLY A 8 -69.39 1.65 -51.73
C GLY A 8 -68.28 1.04 -50.82
N PHE A 9 -67.93 1.79 -49.77
CA PHE A 9 -66.89 1.51 -48.78
C PHE A 9 -67.16 0.28 -47.88
N VAL A 10 -66.10 -0.11 -47.15
CA VAL A 10 -66.01 -0.89 -45.88
C VAL A 10 -65.36 -2.28 -46.01
N ALA A 11 -64.07 -2.37 -45.65
CA ALA A 11 -63.48 -3.48 -44.90
C ALA A 11 -62.01 -3.17 -44.53
N SER A 12 -61.77 -2.58 -43.36
CA SER A 12 -60.43 -2.53 -42.72
C SER A 12 -60.59 -2.51 -41.20
N TRP A 13 -61.13 -3.60 -40.64
CA TRP A 13 -61.18 -3.86 -39.20
C TRP A 13 -60.97 -5.36 -38.97
N ALA A 14 -59.78 -5.87 -39.29
CA ALA A 14 -59.40 -7.24 -38.92
C ALA A 14 -57.88 -7.46 -38.74
N LEU A 15 -57.04 -6.47 -39.07
CA LEU A 15 -55.57 -6.61 -39.03
C LEU A 15 -54.88 -5.79 -37.90
N ALA A 16 -55.64 -5.31 -36.92
CA ALA A 16 -55.11 -4.51 -35.81
C ALA A 16 -55.03 -5.26 -34.46
N CYS A 17 -55.60 -6.46 -34.34
CA CYS A 17 -55.67 -7.19 -33.07
C CYS A 17 -54.65 -8.34 -32.90
N LEU A 18 -53.74 -8.54 -33.85
CA LEU A 18 -52.71 -9.59 -33.79
C LEU A 18 -51.26 -9.08 -33.69
N LEU A 19 -51.06 -7.76 -33.53
CA LEU A 19 -49.73 -7.15 -33.34
C LEU A 19 -49.53 -6.53 -31.94
N LEU A 20 -50.51 -6.66 -31.03
CA LEU A 20 -50.46 -6.05 -29.68
C LEU A 20 -50.24 -7.03 -28.52
N SER A 21 -50.00 -8.32 -28.80
CA SER A 21 -49.72 -9.34 -27.76
C SER A 21 -48.23 -9.67 -27.58
N GLY A 22 -47.33 -8.98 -28.28
CA GLY A 22 -45.87 -9.20 -28.23
C GLY A 22 -45.07 -8.31 -27.28
N MET A 23 -45.71 -7.35 -26.60
CA MET A 23 -45.04 -6.46 -25.63
C MET A 23 -45.42 -6.82 -24.18
N ALA A 24 -45.31 -8.10 -23.83
CA ALA A 24 -45.26 -8.48 -22.43
C ALA A 24 -43.89 -8.07 -21.87
N GLY A 25 -43.92 -7.13 -20.92
CA GLY A 25 -42.80 -6.41 -20.31
C GLY A 25 -41.45 -7.11 -20.28
N TRP A 26 -40.50 -6.55 -21.01
CA TRP A 26 -39.12 -6.51 -20.54
C TRP A 26 -39.10 -5.48 -19.42
N ALA A 27 -39.23 -5.92 -18.17
CA ALA A 27 -38.91 -5.04 -17.05
C ALA A 27 -37.48 -4.55 -17.29
N GLU A 28 -37.30 -3.23 -17.40
CA GLU A 28 -35.97 -2.62 -17.50
C GLU A 28 -35.14 -3.15 -16.34
N GLN A 29 -34.07 -3.90 -16.62
CA GLN A 29 -33.30 -4.58 -15.60
C GLN A 29 -32.70 -3.52 -14.67
N LYS A 30 -33.23 -3.42 -13.43
CA LYS A 30 -32.83 -2.40 -12.47
C LYS A 30 -31.31 -2.46 -12.27
N LYS A 31 -30.63 -1.32 -12.40
CA LYS A 31 -29.20 -1.23 -12.11
C LYS A 31 -28.93 -1.74 -10.68
N PRO A 32 -27.92 -2.59 -10.46
CA PRO A 32 -27.65 -3.11 -9.14
C PRO A 32 -27.07 -2.01 -8.24
N ASN A 33 -27.31 -2.12 -6.94
CA ASN A 33 -26.48 -1.43 -5.96
C ASN A 33 -25.10 -2.11 -5.89
N ILE A 34 -24.08 -1.36 -5.48
CA ILE A 34 -22.72 -1.88 -5.36
C ILE A 34 -22.21 -1.60 -3.94
N LEU A 35 -21.79 -2.66 -3.25
CA LEU A 35 -21.08 -2.59 -1.99
C LEU A 35 -19.68 -3.19 -2.19
N PHE A 36 -18.64 -2.35 -2.12
CA PHE A 36 -17.27 -2.79 -2.12
C PHE A 36 -16.65 -2.62 -0.73
N VAL A 37 -16.29 -3.72 -0.10
CA VAL A 37 -15.61 -3.76 1.20
C VAL A 37 -14.14 -4.09 0.99
N LEU A 38 -13.27 -3.20 1.45
CA LEU A 38 -11.82 -3.39 1.42
C LEU A 38 -11.25 -3.45 2.84
N THR A 39 -10.43 -4.45 3.10
CA THR A 39 -9.62 -4.56 4.33
C THR A 39 -8.16 -4.27 4.07
N ASP A 40 -7.42 -3.99 5.14
CA ASP A 40 -6.01 -3.60 5.09
C ASP A 40 -5.12 -4.73 5.60
N ASP A 41 -4.13 -5.15 4.83
CA ASP A 41 -3.21 -6.26 5.16
C ASP A 41 -3.92 -7.61 5.43
N HIS A 42 -5.09 -7.85 4.84
CA HIS A 42 -5.81 -9.12 5.01
C HIS A 42 -5.26 -10.21 4.10
N ARG A 43 -4.77 -11.31 4.68
CA ARG A 43 -4.27 -12.49 3.98
C ARG A 43 -5.40 -13.24 3.29
N TRP A 44 -5.10 -13.77 2.12
CA TRP A 44 -6.02 -14.58 1.32
C TRP A 44 -6.52 -15.85 2.02
N ASP A 45 -5.74 -16.38 2.97
CA ASP A 45 -6.03 -17.61 3.72
C ASP A 45 -6.58 -17.34 5.13
N ALA A 46 -6.81 -16.09 5.53
CA ALA A 46 -7.30 -15.75 6.86
C ALA A 46 -8.84 -15.64 6.93
N MET A 47 -9.53 -16.62 6.35
CA MET A 47 -11.00 -16.76 6.44
C MET A 47 -11.38 -18.17 6.90
N GLY A 48 -12.45 -18.29 7.68
CA GLY A 48 -12.90 -19.54 8.31
C GLY A 48 -13.09 -20.68 7.31
N PHE A 49 -13.75 -20.42 6.17
CA PHE A 49 -13.97 -21.43 5.14
C PHE A 49 -12.69 -21.96 4.47
N THR A 50 -11.58 -21.24 4.54
CA THR A 50 -10.30 -21.68 3.94
C THR A 50 -9.62 -22.79 4.75
N GLY A 51 -9.95 -22.90 6.04
CA GLY A 51 -9.39 -23.91 6.94
C GLY A 51 -7.92 -23.69 7.33
N ALA A 52 -7.23 -22.65 6.83
CA ALA A 52 -5.82 -22.41 7.15
C ALA A 52 -5.59 -22.21 8.67
N TYR A 53 -6.58 -21.62 9.34
CA TYR A 53 -6.67 -21.52 10.79
C TYR A 53 -7.89 -22.30 11.29
N PRO A 54 -7.75 -23.54 11.80
CA PRO A 54 -8.89 -24.41 12.12
C PRO A 54 -9.87 -23.87 13.19
N PHE A 55 -9.43 -22.87 13.96
CA PHE A 55 -10.21 -22.23 15.02
C PHE A 55 -10.82 -20.89 14.60
N LEU A 56 -10.43 -20.33 13.45
CA LEU A 56 -10.88 -19.03 12.98
C LEU A 56 -12.35 -19.10 12.55
N LYS A 57 -13.15 -18.15 13.02
CA LYS A 57 -14.55 -18.01 12.64
C LYS A 57 -14.78 -16.66 11.98
N THR A 58 -15.29 -16.71 10.76
CA THR A 58 -15.70 -15.54 9.95
C THR A 58 -17.05 -15.84 9.28
N PRO A 59 -18.11 -16.10 10.07
CA PRO A 59 -19.37 -16.63 9.53
C PRO A 59 -20.00 -15.77 8.43
N ASN A 60 -19.73 -14.46 8.41
CA ASN A 60 -20.30 -13.54 7.43
C ASN A 60 -19.47 -13.49 6.14
N MET A 61 -18.14 -13.54 6.22
CA MET A 61 -17.31 -13.79 5.04
C MET A 61 -17.57 -15.19 4.46
N ASP A 62 -17.75 -16.19 5.32
CA ASP A 62 -18.13 -17.55 4.90
C ASP A 62 -19.53 -17.54 4.25
N ARG A 63 -20.44 -16.67 4.69
CA ARG A 63 -21.75 -16.44 4.03
C ARG A 63 -21.57 -15.88 2.62
N LEU A 64 -20.71 -14.88 2.43
CA LEU A 64 -20.39 -14.35 1.11
C LEU A 64 -19.81 -15.43 0.18
N ALA A 65 -18.91 -16.27 0.69
CA ALA A 65 -18.35 -17.38 -0.10
C ALA A 65 -19.41 -18.43 -0.48
N ARG A 66 -20.30 -18.81 0.45
CA ARG A 66 -21.37 -19.79 0.19
C ARG A 66 -22.46 -19.26 -0.74
N GLU A 67 -22.82 -17.98 -0.63
CA GLU A 67 -23.90 -17.37 -1.41
C GLU A 67 -23.40 -16.78 -2.74
N GLY A 68 -22.09 -16.71 -2.93
CA GLY A 68 -21.44 -16.10 -4.08
C GLY A 68 -20.31 -16.97 -4.63
N ALA A 69 -19.20 -16.33 -4.99
CA ALA A 69 -17.98 -16.97 -5.45
C ALA A 69 -16.77 -16.52 -4.64
N HIS A 70 -15.83 -17.45 -4.45
CA HIS A 70 -14.48 -17.19 -3.96
C HIS A 70 -13.51 -17.14 -5.15
N CYS A 71 -12.85 -16.01 -5.37
CA CYS A 71 -11.78 -15.92 -6.37
C CYS A 71 -10.49 -16.43 -5.72
N ALA A 72 -10.13 -17.68 -5.99
CA ALA A 72 -8.98 -18.30 -5.37
C ALA A 72 -7.69 -17.56 -5.74
N ASN A 73 -7.55 -17.12 -6.98
CA ASN A 73 -6.33 -16.51 -7.50
C ASN A 73 -6.48 -15.00 -7.72
N ALA A 74 -6.81 -14.27 -6.65
CA ALA A 74 -6.88 -12.82 -6.66
C ALA A 74 -5.55 -12.18 -6.17
N PHE A 75 -5.03 -11.22 -6.93
CA PHE A 75 -3.72 -10.60 -6.70
C PHE A 75 -3.73 -9.07 -6.80
N VAL A 76 -2.71 -8.45 -6.24
CA VAL A 76 -2.42 -7.01 -6.43
C VAL A 76 -1.21 -6.82 -7.34
N THR A 77 -1.24 -5.77 -8.14
CA THR A 77 -0.13 -5.40 -9.05
C THR A 77 1.04 -4.72 -8.33
N LEU A 78 0.83 -4.26 -7.09
CA LEU A 78 1.84 -3.76 -6.15
C LEU A 78 1.33 -3.97 -4.71
N ALA A 79 2.08 -4.68 -3.86
CA ALA A 79 1.70 -5.00 -2.49
C ALA A 79 2.07 -3.89 -1.49
N MET A 80 1.33 -2.79 -1.55
CA MET A 80 1.40 -1.68 -0.59
C MET A 80 0.08 -0.90 -0.58
N CYS A 81 -0.33 -0.43 0.61
CA CYS A 81 -1.62 0.21 0.85
C CYS A 81 -2.01 1.32 -0.17
N SER A 82 -1.30 2.45 -0.23
CA SER A 82 -1.69 3.60 -1.07
C SER A 82 -1.65 3.30 -2.57
N PRO A 83 -0.58 2.68 -3.12
CA PRO A 83 -0.55 2.33 -4.53
C PRO A 83 -1.64 1.31 -4.90
N SER A 84 -1.86 0.27 -4.09
CA SER A 84 -2.89 -0.73 -4.38
C SER A 84 -4.31 -0.13 -4.33
N ARG A 85 -4.58 0.76 -3.36
CA ARG A 85 -5.87 1.49 -3.27
C ARG A 85 -6.09 2.37 -4.49
N ALA A 86 -5.04 3.04 -4.97
CA ALA A 86 -5.09 3.80 -6.22
C ALA A 86 -5.37 2.89 -7.43
N SER A 87 -4.76 1.71 -7.50
CA SER A 87 -5.00 0.71 -8.55
C SER A 87 -6.45 0.21 -8.54
N PHE A 88 -7.04 -0.07 -7.37
CA PHE A 88 -8.47 -0.40 -7.25
C PHE A 88 -9.38 0.72 -7.77
N LEU A 89 -9.05 1.97 -7.45
CA LEU A 89 -9.86 3.13 -7.83
C LEU A 89 -9.79 3.44 -9.33
N THR A 90 -8.61 3.28 -9.93
CA THR A 90 -8.34 3.72 -11.31
C THR A 90 -8.37 2.60 -12.34
N GLY A 91 -8.19 1.34 -11.92
CA GLY A 91 -7.99 0.22 -12.82
C GLY A 91 -6.65 0.26 -13.56
N MET A 92 -5.64 0.91 -12.99
CA MET A 92 -4.34 1.17 -13.62
C MET A 92 -3.17 0.75 -12.73
N TYR A 93 -2.01 0.54 -13.33
CA TYR A 93 -0.76 0.28 -12.62
C TYR A 93 -0.19 1.55 -11.96
N PRO A 94 0.65 1.40 -10.90
CA PRO A 94 1.31 2.50 -10.20
C PRO A 94 2.04 3.54 -11.06
N HIS A 95 2.73 3.08 -12.11
CA HIS A 95 3.45 3.97 -13.02
C HIS A 95 2.53 4.84 -13.89
N GLU A 96 1.25 4.49 -14.03
CA GLU A 96 0.24 5.29 -14.75
C GLU A 96 -0.48 6.29 -13.83
N HIS A 97 -0.97 5.86 -12.67
CA HIS A 97 -1.71 6.75 -11.76
C HIS A 97 -0.81 7.60 -10.85
N GLY A 98 0.50 7.34 -10.81
CA GLY A 98 1.50 8.22 -10.17
C GLY A 98 1.66 8.05 -8.65
N VAL A 99 0.95 7.10 -8.05
CA VAL A 99 1.04 6.75 -6.61
C VAL A 99 1.78 5.42 -6.49
N TYR A 100 3.02 5.42 -5.98
CA TYR A 100 3.87 4.23 -5.97
C TYR A 100 4.45 3.84 -4.61
N ASN A 101 4.26 4.68 -3.59
CA ASN A 101 4.58 4.35 -2.20
C ASN A 101 3.58 5.01 -1.23
N ASN A 102 3.73 4.77 0.08
CA ASN A 102 2.85 5.34 1.11
C ASN A 102 3.35 6.68 1.63
N GLU A 103 4.63 7.01 1.41
CA GLU A 103 5.34 8.00 2.20
C GLU A 103 5.55 9.34 1.48
N ASP A 104 5.53 9.35 0.15
CA ASP A 104 5.65 10.57 -0.65
C ASP A 104 4.37 11.41 -0.66
N LEU A 105 3.31 10.97 0.04
CA LEU A 105 2.02 11.64 0.14
C LEU A 105 1.42 11.95 -1.23
N ARG A 106 1.56 11.03 -2.18
CA ARG A 106 1.05 11.22 -3.54
C ARG A 106 -0.46 10.98 -3.59
N GLU A 107 -1.12 11.67 -4.51
CA GLU A 107 -2.54 11.49 -4.88
C GLU A 107 -2.61 11.40 -6.40
N CYS A 108 -3.52 10.58 -6.94
CA CYS A 108 -3.73 10.48 -8.38
C CYS A 108 -4.17 11.83 -8.97
N ASP A 109 -3.69 12.19 -10.17
CA ASP A 109 -4.27 13.31 -10.93
C ASP A 109 -5.64 12.89 -11.45
N TRP A 110 -6.69 13.11 -10.65
CA TRP A 110 -8.06 12.66 -10.94
C TRP A 110 -8.63 13.22 -12.25
N ARG A 111 -7.99 14.21 -12.88
CA ARG A 111 -8.34 14.70 -14.21
C ARG A 111 -7.83 13.79 -15.32
N LYS A 112 -6.68 13.14 -15.11
CA LYS A 112 -6.03 12.22 -16.06
C LYS A 112 -6.40 10.76 -15.79
N THR A 113 -6.52 10.40 -14.51
CA THR A 113 -6.87 9.05 -14.06
C THR A 113 -8.10 9.11 -13.15
N PRO A 114 -9.30 9.36 -13.70
CA PRO A 114 -10.52 9.43 -12.89
C PRO A 114 -10.77 8.10 -12.17
N SER A 115 -11.30 8.16 -10.95
CA SER A 115 -11.74 6.96 -10.24
C SER A 115 -12.97 6.35 -10.92
N PHE A 116 -13.20 5.04 -10.75
CA PHE A 116 -14.44 4.39 -11.19
C PHE A 116 -15.69 5.11 -10.64
N ALA A 117 -15.61 5.69 -9.43
CA ALA A 117 -16.72 6.36 -8.79
C ALA A 117 -17.15 7.64 -9.54
N ALA A 118 -16.19 8.37 -10.13
CA ALA A 118 -16.50 9.51 -10.99
C ALA A 118 -17.28 9.12 -12.26
N TYR A 119 -17.05 7.92 -12.79
CA TYR A 119 -17.84 7.38 -13.91
C TYR A 119 -19.23 6.92 -13.44
N LEU A 120 -19.32 6.22 -12.30
CA LEU A 120 -20.60 5.76 -11.73
C LEU A 120 -21.52 6.93 -11.37
N GLN A 121 -20.98 8.00 -10.76
CA GLN A 121 -21.73 9.21 -10.44
C GLN A 121 -22.36 9.83 -11.69
N LYS A 122 -21.60 9.92 -12.79
CA LYS A 122 -22.13 10.40 -14.09
C LYS A 122 -23.22 9.50 -14.66
N ALA A 123 -23.19 8.20 -14.35
CA ALA A 123 -24.20 7.23 -14.76
C ALA A 123 -25.45 7.18 -13.84
N GLY A 124 -25.53 8.09 -12.87
CA GLY A 124 -26.69 8.26 -11.99
C GLY A 124 -26.61 7.51 -10.65
N TYR A 125 -25.47 6.94 -10.31
CA TYR A 125 -25.26 6.35 -8.98
C TYR A 125 -25.05 7.44 -7.93
N GLU A 126 -25.59 7.24 -6.74
CA GLU A 126 -25.12 7.93 -5.54
C GLU A 126 -23.89 7.23 -4.97
N THR A 127 -22.84 7.98 -4.67
CA THR A 127 -21.51 7.43 -4.39
C THR A 127 -21.05 7.77 -2.97
N GLY A 128 -20.61 6.75 -2.21
CA GLY A 128 -20.14 6.90 -0.83
C GLY A 128 -18.75 6.30 -0.62
N TYR A 129 -17.85 7.03 0.05
CA TYR A 129 -16.53 6.52 0.48
C TYR A 129 -16.35 6.60 2.00
N ILE A 130 -16.12 5.48 2.66
CA ILE A 130 -16.06 5.41 4.11
C ILE A 130 -14.78 4.72 4.56
N GLY A 131 -13.94 5.44 5.30
CA GLY A 131 -12.78 4.92 6.01
C GLY A 131 -11.43 5.31 5.40
N LYS A 132 -10.53 4.34 5.29
CA LYS A 132 -9.10 4.56 5.02
C LYS A 132 -8.87 4.90 3.55
N TRP A 133 -8.58 6.18 3.26
CA TRP A 133 -8.17 6.62 1.91
C TRP A 133 -6.68 6.36 1.64
N HIS A 134 -5.83 6.71 2.59
CA HIS A 134 -4.37 6.51 2.63
C HIS A 134 -3.51 7.26 1.62
N MET A 135 -4.01 7.67 0.46
CA MET A 135 -3.24 8.54 -0.45
C MET A 135 -3.18 9.97 0.09
N ASP A 136 -2.05 10.66 -0.11
CA ASP A 136 -1.78 12.07 0.30
C ASP A 136 -1.99 12.45 1.78
N HIS A 137 -2.55 11.55 2.58
CA HIS A 137 -2.92 11.74 3.98
C HIS A 137 -3.80 12.99 4.25
N SER A 138 -4.39 13.58 3.21
CA SER A 138 -5.41 14.62 3.36
C SER A 138 -6.80 14.00 3.53
N ASN A 139 -7.70 14.75 4.16
CA ASN A 139 -9.12 14.40 4.25
C ASN A 139 -9.97 15.26 3.29
N ASP A 140 -9.32 15.77 2.24
CA ASP A 140 -9.95 16.66 1.28
C ASP A 140 -11.01 15.91 0.47
N ALA A 141 -11.98 16.67 -0.04
CA ALA A 141 -12.98 16.12 -0.95
C ALA A 141 -12.30 15.60 -2.23
N ARG A 142 -12.69 14.40 -2.68
CA ARG A 142 -12.23 13.82 -3.96
C ARG A 142 -13.40 13.73 -4.94
N PRO A 143 -13.13 13.87 -6.25
CA PRO A 143 -14.18 13.77 -7.26
C PRO A 143 -14.78 12.37 -7.29
N GLY A 144 -16.08 12.31 -7.62
CA GLY A 144 -16.82 11.05 -7.75
C GLY A 144 -17.39 10.49 -6.46
N TRP A 145 -17.46 11.28 -5.38
CA TRP A 145 -18.03 10.87 -4.09
C TRP A 145 -19.03 11.91 -3.59
N ASP A 146 -20.30 11.55 -3.53
CA ASP A 146 -21.38 12.39 -2.97
C ASP A 146 -21.32 12.44 -1.44
N PHE A 147 -20.90 11.33 -0.83
CA PHE A 147 -20.67 11.20 0.60
C PHE A 147 -19.26 10.68 0.89
N TRP A 148 -18.57 11.27 1.86
CA TRP A 148 -17.33 10.70 2.37
C TRP A 148 -17.18 10.88 3.89
N ALA A 149 -16.71 9.81 4.55
CA ALA A 149 -16.37 9.78 5.97
C ALA A 149 -14.98 9.14 6.13
N THR A 150 -13.92 9.96 6.22
CA THR A 150 -12.53 9.48 6.13
C THR A 150 -11.66 9.95 7.29
N PHE A 151 -10.56 9.26 7.54
CA PHE A 151 -9.51 9.70 8.46
C PHE A 151 -8.16 9.76 7.76
N SER A 152 -7.28 10.62 8.28
CA SER A 152 -5.97 10.87 7.68
C SER A 152 -4.99 9.73 8.00
N GLY A 153 -4.16 9.38 7.00
CA GLY A 153 -3.09 8.41 7.14
C GLY A 153 -3.58 7.01 7.51
N GLN A 154 -3.04 6.46 8.59
CA GLN A 154 -3.33 5.10 9.05
C GLN A 154 -4.58 5.01 9.94
N GLY A 155 -5.08 6.13 10.46
CA GLY A 155 -6.07 6.13 11.55
C GLY A 155 -5.59 5.38 12.80
N LYS A 156 -6.47 5.31 13.80
CA LYS A 156 -6.29 4.60 15.06
C LYS A 156 -7.32 3.48 15.17
N TYR A 157 -7.02 2.45 15.96
CA TYR A 157 -8.02 1.41 16.25
C TYR A 157 -9.16 1.93 17.13
N ASN A 158 -8.90 2.89 18.02
CA ASN A 158 -9.90 3.51 18.89
C ASN A 158 -9.70 5.03 18.88
N GLY A 159 -10.80 5.80 18.85
CA GLY A 159 -10.75 7.26 18.97
C GLY A 159 -10.14 7.97 17.76
N ASN A 160 -10.93 8.16 16.69
CA ASN A 160 -10.48 8.80 15.46
C ASN A 160 -11.09 10.19 15.26
N ASP A 161 -10.30 11.10 14.68
CA ASP A 161 -10.82 12.31 14.05
C ASP A 161 -11.24 11.95 12.61
N ILE A 162 -12.55 11.88 12.38
CA ILE A 162 -13.14 11.58 11.07
C ILE A 162 -13.61 12.88 10.43
N VAL A 163 -13.43 13.01 9.11
CA VAL A 163 -13.99 14.09 8.31
C VAL A 163 -15.18 13.54 7.53
N VAL A 164 -16.37 14.01 7.88
CA VAL A 164 -17.64 13.66 7.24
C VAL A 164 -18.08 14.84 6.38
N ASN A 165 -18.07 14.69 5.05
CA ASN A 165 -18.41 15.74 4.09
C ASN A 165 -17.74 17.09 4.41
N GLY A 166 -16.43 17.05 4.70
CA GLY A 166 -15.62 18.23 5.04
C GLY A 166 -15.73 18.70 6.50
N LYS A 167 -16.62 18.12 7.32
CA LYS A 167 -16.77 18.46 8.74
C LYS A 167 -16.01 17.48 9.63
N LYS A 168 -15.13 17.99 10.50
CA LYS A 168 -14.41 17.17 11.49
C LYS A 168 -15.35 16.72 12.60
N VAL A 169 -15.34 15.43 12.91
CA VAL A 169 -16.11 14.76 13.95
C VAL A 169 -15.16 13.84 14.71
N TYR A 170 -15.16 13.92 16.04
CA TYR A 170 -14.40 12.98 16.87
C TYR A 170 -15.26 11.76 17.20
N GLU A 171 -14.77 10.58 16.84
CA GLU A 171 -15.43 9.30 17.01
C GLU A 171 -14.66 8.43 18.02
N PRO A 172 -15.12 8.29 19.27
CA PRO A 172 -14.38 7.60 20.33
C PRO A 172 -14.33 6.07 20.16
N GLY A 173 -15.17 5.51 19.29
CA GLY A 173 -15.37 4.07 19.14
C GLY A 173 -14.22 3.33 18.46
N TYR A 174 -14.35 2.00 18.42
CA TYR A 174 -13.47 1.13 17.66
C TYR A 174 -13.70 1.34 16.15
N VAL A 175 -12.63 1.53 15.39
CA VAL A 175 -12.70 2.06 14.02
C VAL A 175 -13.60 1.24 13.10
N SER A 176 -13.53 -0.10 13.13
CA SER A 176 -14.39 -0.92 12.27
C SER A 176 -15.87 -0.69 12.59
N ASP A 177 -16.24 -0.58 13.88
CA ASP A 177 -17.63 -0.36 14.29
C ASP A 177 -18.14 1.01 13.84
N VAL A 178 -17.27 2.04 13.93
CA VAL A 178 -17.58 3.40 13.47
C VAL A 178 -17.80 3.42 11.95
N LEU A 179 -16.92 2.79 11.18
CA LEU A 179 -17.06 2.73 9.71
C LEU A 179 -18.30 1.94 9.29
N ASN A 180 -18.59 0.82 9.97
CA ASN A 180 -19.80 0.02 9.73
C ASN A 180 -21.09 0.79 10.08
N ARG A 181 -21.04 1.67 11.08
CA ARG A 181 -22.17 2.58 11.39
C ARG A 181 -22.42 3.55 10.24
N TYR A 182 -21.39 4.27 9.78
CA TYR A 182 -21.54 5.19 8.64
C TYR A 182 -21.99 4.46 7.36
N ALA A 183 -21.53 3.22 7.13
CA ALA A 183 -21.97 2.41 6.00
C ALA A 183 -23.47 2.13 6.04
N ARG A 184 -23.99 1.74 7.20
CA ARG A 184 -25.44 1.53 7.38
C ARG A 184 -26.23 2.82 7.24
N GLU A 185 -25.74 3.93 7.82
CA GLU A 185 -26.35 5.26 7.66
C GLU A 185 -26.42 5.67 6.18
N PHE A 186 -25.37 5.42 5.39
CA PHE A 186 -25.37 5.65 3.95
C PHE A 186 -26.33 4.73 3.19
N ILE A 187 -26.46 3.45 3.57
CA ILE A 187 -27.42 2.55 2.92
C ILE A 187 -28.87 2.94 3.27
N GLU A 188 -29.10 3.42 4.49
CA GLU A 188 -30.43 3.81 4.97
C GLU A 188 -30.92 5.17 4.43
N SER A 189 -30.02 6.03 3.95
CA SER A 189 -30.38 7.36 3.49
C SER A 189 -31.36 7.33 2.31
N ASP A 190 -32.37 8.20 2.35
CA ASP A 190 -33.35 8.32 1.29
C ASP A 190 -32.73 8.88 0.00
N ARG A 191 -32.87 8.12 -1.08
CA ARG A 191 -32.37 8.43 -2.42
C ARG A 191 -33.35 8.09 -3.53
N GLY A 192 -34.61 7.81 -3.18
CA GLY A 192 -35.60 7.25 -4.10
C GLY A 192 -35.09 5.98 -4.78
N ASP A 193 -35.27 5.87 -6.10
CA ASP A 193 -34.88 4.69 -6.89
C ASP A 193 -33.43 4.72 -7.42
N LYS A 194 -32.64 5.73 -7.05
CA LYS A 194 -31.24 5.82 -7.53
C LYS A 194 -30.42 4.64 -7.00
N PRO A 195 -29.66 3.93 -7.85
CA PRO A 195 -28.72 2.94 -7.37
C PRO A 195 -27.58 3.64 -6.62
N TYR A 196 -26.91 2.92 -5.73
CA TYR A 196 -25.75 3.46 -5.02
C TYR A 196 -24.50 2.59 -5.19
N MET A 197 -23.34 3.23 -5.03
CA MET A 197 -22.06 2.58 -4.86
C MET A 197 -21.46 3.02 -3.53
N LEU A 198 -21.18 2.06 -2.66
CA LEU A 198 -20.51 2.27 -1.38
C LEU A 198 -19.14 1.58 -1.37
N TYR A 199 -18.08 2.38 -1.18
CA TYR A 199 -16.74 1.90 -0.86
C TYR A 199 -16.53 1.96 0.66
N LEU A 200 -16.57 0.80 1.32
CA LEU A 200 -16.27 0.64 2.74
C LEU A 200 -14.83 0.15 2.94
N SER A 201 -13.95 1.05 3.34
CA SER A 201 -12.50 0.87 3.40
C SER A 201 -11.99 0.80 4.84
N HIS A 202 -11.81 -0.40 5.37
CA HIS A 202 -11.36 -0.61 6.74
C HIS A 202 -9.87 -0.32 6.95
N LYS A 203 -9.51 0.14 8.17
CA LYS A 203 -8.15 0.06 8.72
C LYS A 203 -7.78 -1.37 9.11
N ALA A 204 -8.76 -2.12 9.62
CA ALA A 204 -8.53 -3.47 10.05
C ALA A 204 -8.22 -4.34 8.80
N VAL A 205 -7.21 -5.20 8.83
CA VAL A 205 -6.44 -5.63 10.01
C VAL A 205 -4.99 -5.18 9.96
N HIS A 206 -4.69 -3.96 9.54
CA HIS A 206 -3.32 -3.42 9.57
C HIS A 206 -2.73 -3.39 10.98
N ALA A 207 -1.40 -3.46 11.06
CA ALA A 207 -0.65 -3.28 12.31
C ALA A 207 -1.06 -1.98 13.03
N PRO A 208 -1.10 -1.93 14.39
CA PRO A 208 -0.55 -2.91 15.34
C PRO A 208 -1.51 -4.05 15.76
N PHE A 209 -2.53 -4.37 14.96
CA PHE A 209 -3.44 -5.49 15.20
C PHE A 209 -4.13 -5.42 16.57
N LEU A 210 -4.69 -4.26 16.94
CA LEU A 210 -5.36 -4.16 18.23
C LEU A 210 -6.79 -4.68 18.09
N PRO A 211 -7.16 -5.79 18.75
CA PRO A 211 -8.53 -6.28 18.67
C PRO A 211 -9.48 -5.35 19.43
N SER A 212 -10.76 -5.42 19.07
CA SER A 212 -11.80 -4.78 19.87
C SER A 212 -11.83 -5.37 21.29
N VAL A 213 -12.34 -4.60 22.26
CA VAL A 213 -12.44 -5.07 23.66
C VAL A 213 -13.26 -6.36 23.77
N ARG A 214 -14.32 -6.50 22.96
CA ARG A 214 -15.18 -7.70 22.94
C ARG A 214 -14.49 -8.94 22.35
N HIS A 215 -13.48 -8.75 21.49
CA HIS A 215 -12.76 -9.84 20.82
C HIS A 215 -11.43 -10.22 21.48
N LYS A 216 -10.98 -9.48 22.49
CA LYS A 216 -9.65 -9.64 23.12
C LYS A 216 -9.32 -11.07 23.59
N ASN A 217 -10.35 -11.84 23.96
CA ASN A 217 -10.21 -13.20 24.49
C ASN A 217 -10.49 -14.31 23.46
N LEU A 218 -10.90 -13.98 22.23
CA LEU A 218 -11.11 -15.01 21.20
C LEU A 218 -9.81 -15.78 20.97
N TYR A 219 -9.91 -17.07 20.68
CA TYR A 219 -8.76 -17.92 20.33
C TYR A 219 -7.64 -17.95 21.40
N ALA A 220 -7.93 -17.63 22.67
CA ALA A 220 -6.91 -17.59 23.73
C ALA A 220 -6.14 -18.92 23.84
N LYS A 221 -6.85 -20.05 23.76
CA LYS A 221 -6.31 -21.42 23.80
C LYS A 221 -5.91 -21.98 22.43
N ALA A 222 -6.07 -21.21 21.35
CA ALA A 222 -5.73 -21.68 20.02
C ALA A 222 -4.21 -21.79 19.86
N LYS A 223 -3.77 -22.81 19.13
CA LYS A 223 -2.38 -22.99 18.71
C LYS A 223 -2.25 -22.48 17.29
N ILE A 224 -1.32 -21.56 17.05
CA ILE A 224 -1.10 -21.05 15.70
C ILE A 224 -0.47 -22.18 14.86
N PRO A 225 -0.95 -22.44 13.63
CA PRO A 225 -0.29 -23.38 12.73
C PRO A 225 1.09 -22.87 12.33
N LYS A 226 2.07 -23.78 12.17
CA LYS A 226 3.39 -23.41 11.65
C LYS A 226 3.27 -23.03 10.17
N PRO A 227 3.71 -21.83 9.74
CA PRO A 227 3.78 -21.52 8.32
C PRO A 227 4.77 -22.45 7.60
N ALA A 228 4.44 -22.87 6.38
CA ALA A 228 5.24 -23.85 5.64
C ALA A 228 6.67 -23.34 5.36
N SER A 229 6.81 -22.06 5.01
CA SER A 229 8.10 -21.39 4.77
C SER A 229 8.73 -20.78 6.03
N TYR A 230 8.27 -21.14 7.23
CA TYR A 230 8.92 -20.68 8.46
C TYR A 230 10.28 -21.34 8.67
N GLY A 231 11.33 -20.52 8.81
CA GLY A 231 12.70 -21.00 8.99
C GLY A 231 13.31 -21.54 7.70
N GLU A 232 12.86 -21.01 6.56
CA GLU A 232 13.42 -21.28 5.23
C GLU A 232 14.95 -21.07 5.17
N ASP A 233 15.62 -21.89 4.35
CA ASP A 233 17.03 -21.68 4.02
C ASP A 233 17.21 -20.49 3.06
N MET A 234 17.88 -19.45 3.56
CA MET A 234 18.14 -18.23 2.84
C MET A 234 19.42 -18.28 1.97
N SER A 235 20.16 -19.39 1.97
CA SER A 235 21.46 -19.52 1.30
C SER A 235 21.39 -19.30 -0.22
N ASN A 236 20.26 -19.65 -0.84
CA ASN A 236 20.03 -19.53 -2.28
C ASN A 236 19.18 -18.30 -2.67
N LYS A 237 18.91 -17.41 -1.70
CA LYS A 237 18.12 -16.18 -1.92
C LYS A 237 19.02 -14.99 -2.28
N PRO A 238 18.47 -13.92 -2.89
CA PRO A 238 19.17 -12.66 -3.07
C PRO A 238 19.67 -12.11 -1.74
N VAL A 239 20.79 -11.38 -1.72
CA VAL A 239 21.42 -10.90 -0.48
C VAL A 239 20.46 -10.02 0.32
N TRP A 240 19.66 -9.19 -0.36
CA TRP A 240 18.64 -8.34 0.26
C TRP A 240 17.52 -9.12 0.97
N GLN A 241 17.26 -10.37 0.57
CA GLN A 241 16.29 -11.22 1.27
C GLN A 241 16.86 -11.80 2.57
N THR A 242 18.19 -11.92 2.70
CA THR A 242 18.89 -12.53 3.86
C THR A 242 18.99 -11.63 5.08
N VAL A 243 18.39 -10.43 5.02
CA VAL A 243 18.33 -9.48 6.13
C VAL A 243 16.89 -9.31 6.61
N HIS A 244 16.73 -9.10 7.91
CA HIS A 244 15.44 -8.69 8.44
C HIS A 244 15.08 -7.31 7.90
N TRP A 245 13.88 -7.18 7.33
CA TRP A 245 13.37 -5.89 6.85
C TRP A 245 13.12 -4.89 7.99
N ARG A 246 13.17 -5.34 9.24
CA ARG A 246 13.13 -4.48 10.41
C ARG A 246 14.48 -4.61 11.11
N GLY A 247 15.11 -3.48 11.40
CA GLY A 247 16.32 -3.44 12.24
C GLY A 247 17.66 -3.38 11.50
N ALA A 248 17.73 -3.51 10.17
CA ALA A 248 19.01 -3.47 9.45
C ALA A 248 19.49 -2.04 9.10
N THR A 249 20.78 -1.92 8.70
CA THR A 249 21.44 -0.64 8.42
C THR A 249 22.13 -0.64 7.05
N MET A 250 22.05 0.47 6.34
CA MET A 250 22.88 0.77 5.17
C MET A 250 24.09 1.60 5.61
N LEU A 251 25.31 1.09 5.46
CA LEU A 251 26.56 1.81 5.75
C LEU A 251 27.37 1.95 4.46
N ASN A 252 27.60 3.19 4.02
CA ASN A 252 28.34 3.51 2.79
C ASN A 252 27.81 2.73 1.57
N GLY A 253 26.50 2.64 1.44
CA GLY A 253 25.84 1.88 0.39
C GLY A 253 25.99 0.36 0.48
N LYS A 254 26.48 -0.18 1.60
CA LYS A 254 26.51 -1.63 1.87
C LYS A 254 25.54 -1.97 2.99
N MET A 255 24.95 -3.16 2.91
CA MET A 255 23.94 -3.61 3.85
C MET A 255 24.57 -4.34 5.03
N TRP A 256 24.15 -3.99 6.24
CA TRP A 256 24.63 -4.55 7.51
C TRP A 256 23.45 -5.08 8.34
N LYS A 257 23.68 -6.23 8.99
CA LYS A 257 22.69 -6.98 9.77
C LYS A 257 22.71 -6.53 11.23
N PHE A 258 21.53 -6.34 11.82
CA PHE A 258 21.35 -6.26 13.27
C PHE A 258 20.16 -7.13 13.67
N ASP A 259 20.24 -7.72 14.86
CA ASP A 259 19.25 -8.63 15.40
C ASP A 259 18.17 -7.86 16.16
N ASP A 260 17.09 -7.44 15.48
CA ASP A 260 15.86 -7.06 16.17
C ASP A 260 14.65 -7.45 15.31
N TYR A 261 13.73 -8.21 15.90
CA TYR A 261 12.67 -9.06 15.30
C TYR A 261 13.12 -10.47 14.89
N ASP A 262 13.18 -11.32 15.90
CA ASP A 262 13.77 -12.65 15.79
C ASP A 262 12.74 -13.73 15.39
N PHE A 263 12.34 -13.72 14.12
CA PHE A 263 11.74 -14.90 13.49
C PHE A 263 12.77 -16.04 13.29
N SER A 264 14.07 -15.80 13.57
CA SER A 264 15.09 -16.86 13.56
C SER A 264 14.93 -17.84 14.73
N LYS A 265 14.15 -17.48 15.78
CA LYS A 265 13.80 -18.42 16.86
C LYS A 265 13.05 -19.63 16.31
N PRO A 266 13.30 -20.82 16.88
CA PRO A 266 12.53 -22.02 16.56
C PRO A 266 11.03 -21.76 16.69
N TRP A 267 10.27 -22.31 15.74
CA TRP A 267 8.82 -22.22 15.76
C TRP A 267 8.24 -22.75 17.08
N ASN A 268 7.36 -21.98 17.69
CA ASN A 268 6.54 -22.42 18.81
C ASN A 268 5.10 -21.89 18.60
N PRO A 269 4.08 -22.77 18.52
CA PRO A 269 2.70 -22.37 18.24
C PRO A 269 2.06 -21.49 19.34
N GLU A 270 2.69 -21.40 20.51
CA GLU A 270 2.30 -20.57 21.65
C GLU A 270 3.44 -19.60 22.06
N GLY A 271 4.46 -19.48 21.22
CA GLY A 271 5.68 -18.72 21.51
C GLY A 271 5.55 -17.22 21.24
N HIS A 272 6.70 -16.59 21.00
CA HIS A 272 6.84 -15.13 20.93
C HIS A 272 5.97 -14.45 19.87
N SER A 273 5.70 -15.11 18.73
CA SER A 273 4.90 -14.56 17.63
C SER A 273 3.39 -14.84 17.77
N ALA A 274 2.98 -15.77 18.65
CA ALA A 274 1.59 -16.20 18.78
C ALA A 274 0.63 -15.07 19.22
N PRO A 275 0.98 -14.17 20.16
CA PRO A 275 0.11 -13.05 20.52
C PRO A 275 -0.22 -12.14 19.33
N MET A 276 0.77 -11.83 18.49
CA MET A 276 0.60 -10.99 17.28
C MET A 276 -0.35 -11.66 16.28
N HIS A 277 -0.16 -12.96 15.98
CA HIS A 277 -1.05 -13.72 15.10
C HIS A 277 -2.49 -13.76 15.64
N LYS A 278 -2.66 -14.07 16.93
CA LYS A 278 -4.00 -14.09 17.55
C LYS A 278 -4.67 -12.73 17.46
N ASN A 279 -3.92 -11.66 17.70
CA ASN A 279 -4.41 -10.30 17.63
C ASN A 279 -4.81 -9.88 16.21
N TYR A 280 -4.02 -10.25 15.20
CA TYR A 280 -4.37 -10.12 13.78
C TYR A 280 -5.73 -10.79 13.48
N LEU A 281 -5.87 -12.07 13.84
CA LEU A 281 -7.09 -12.85 13.62
C LEU A 281 -8.30 -12.33 14.42
N ARG A 282 -8.09 -11.79 15.62
CA ARG A 282 -9.14 -11.18 16.45
C ARG A 282 -9.64 -9.86 15.87
N SER A 283 -8.75 -9.05 15.29
CA SER A 283 -9.13 -7.79 14.67
C SER A 283 -10.04 -8.00 13.45
N LEU A 284 -9.98 -9.16 12.79
CA LEU A 284 -10.88 -9.54 11.69
C LEU A 284 -12.34 -9.68 12.17
N SER A 285 -12.57 -10.14 13.40
CA SER A 285 -13.91 -10.42 13.90
C SER A 285 -14.83 -9.19 13.91
N ALA A 286 -14.28 -7.99 14.15
CA ALA A 286 -15.07 -6.76 14.09
C ALA A 286 -15.42 -6.33 12.65
N VAL A 287 -14.62 -6.72 11.66
CA VAL A 287 -14.95 -6.53 10.24
C VAL A 287 -16.04 -7.51 9.83
N ASP A 288 -15.88 -8.79 10.19
CA ASP A 288 -16.85 -9.85 9.87
C ASP A 288 -18.25 -9.55 10.45
N GLU A 289 -18.34 -9.16 11.72
CA GLU A 289 -19.60 -8.74 12.35
C GLU A 289 -20.25 -7.54 11.64
N GLY A 290 -19.42 -6.61 11.18
CA GLY A 290 -19.85 -5.46 10.39
C GLY A 290 -20.50 -5.83 9.08
N ILE A 291 -19.84 -6.72 8.34
CA ILE A 291 -20.37 -7.29 7.09
C ILE A 291 -21.70 -7.96 7.35
N GLY A 292 -21.81 -8.80 8.40
CA GLY A 292 -23.06 -9.43 8.79
C GLY A 292 -24.20 -8.42 8.99
N GLY A 293 -23.95 -7.38 9.79
CA GLY A 293 -24.94 -6.33 10.04
C GLY A 293 -25.34 -5.54 8.79
N ILE A 294 -24.47 -5.39 7.80
CA ILE A 294 -24.79 -4.76 6.51
C ILE A 294 -25.62 -5.70 5.63
N LEU A 295 -25.25 -6.99 5.55
CA LEU A 295 -26.00 -7.99 4.79
C LEU A 295 -27.42 -8.15 5.34
N ASP A 296 -27.58 -8.20 6.66
CA ASP A 296 -28.89 -8.29 7.32
C ASP A 296 -29.74 -7.03 7.06
N LEU A 297 -29.12 -5.85 7.01
CA LEU A 297 -29.79 -4.61 6.64
C LEU A 297 -30.30 -4.66 5.20
N LEU A 298 -29.46 -5.10 4.25
CA LEU A 298 -29.83 -5.23 2.84
C LEU A 298 -30.97 -6.24 2.65
N GLU A 299 -30.92 -7.36 3.39
CA GLU A 299 -31.96 -8.40 3.37
C GLU A 299 -33.29 -7.86 3.91
N LYS A 300 -33.26 -7.17 5.05
CA LYS A 300 -34.44 -6.52 5.65
C LYS A 300 -35.09 -5.50 4.71
N ARG A 301 -34.28 -4.83 3.88
CA ARG A 301 -34.75 -3.85 2.87
C ARG A 301 -35.18 -4.49 1.55
N GLY A 302 -34.99 -5.79 1.35
CA GLY A 302 -35.23 -6.47 0.09
C GLY A 302 -34.27 -6.06 -1.04
N GLU A 303 -33.12 -5.49 -0.68
CA GLU A 303 -32.11 -4.97 -1.64
C GLU A 303 -30.96 -5.96 -1.87
N LEU A 304 -30.81 -6.97 -1.01
CA LEU A 304 -29.65 -7.85 -0.99
C LEU A 304 -29.38 -8.55 -2.33
N ASP A 305 -30.40 -9.07 -3.00
CA ASP A 305 -30.22 -9.76 -4.28
C ASP A 305 -29.99 -8.81 -5.46
N ASN A 306 -30.41 -7.55 -5.33
CA ASN A 306 -30.08 -6.48 -6.28
C ASN A 306 -28.78 -5.74 -5.90
N THR A 307 -28.01 -6.23 -4.93
CA THR A 307 -26.75 -5.61 -4.51
C THR A 307 -25.58 -6.54 -4.84
N VAL A 308 -24.65 -6.05 -5.65
CA VAL A 308 -23.35 -6.68 -5.87
C VAL A 308 -22.49 -6.40 -4.64
N VAL A 309 -22.18 -7.43 -3.88
CA VAL A 309 -21.29 -7.33 -2.70
C VAL A 309 -19.94 -7.90 -3.06
N ILE A 310 -18.89 -7.09 -3.02
CA ILE A 310 -17.51 -7.48 -3.25
C ILE A 310 -16.71 -7.24 -1.98
N TYR A 311 -15.93 -8.24 -1.56
CA TYR A 311 -15.00 -8.15 -0.44
C TYR A 311 -13.59 -8.39 -0.96
N ALA A 312 -12.63 -7.54 -0.57
CA ALA A 312 -11.22 -7.72 -0.91
C ALA A 312 -10.25 -7.29 0.22
N GLY A 313 -8.99 -7.72 0.10
CA GLY A 313 -7.85 -7.13 0.81
C GLY A 313 -7.09 -6.14 -0.08
N ASP A 314 -6.49 -5.09 0.49
CA ASP A 314 -5.67 -4.14 -0.28
C ASP A 314 -4.30 -4.69 -0.68
N ASN A 315 -3.77 -5.64 0.08
CA ASN A 315 -2.63 -6.49 -0.24
C ASN A 315 -2.66 -7.71 0.70
N GLY A 316 -1.84 -8.71 0.38
CA GLY A 316 -1.57 -9.81 1.31
C GLY A 316 -0.73 -9.33 2.50
N PHE A 317 -0.36 -10.26 3.37
CA PHE A 317 0.54 -9.96 4.47
C PHE A 317 1.32 -11.21 4.93
N ILE A 318 2.64 -11.08 5.03
CA ILE A 318 3.52 -12.12 5.57
C ILE A 318 3.48 -12.05 7.10
N ILE A 319 3.27 -13.19 7.76
CA ILE A 319 3.31 -13.34 9.22
C ILE A 319 4.09 -14.60 9.59
N GLY A 320 5.41 -14.50 9.53
CA GLY A 320 6.34 -15.59 9.86
C GLY A 320 6.74 -16.47 8.67
N GLU A 321 5.96 -16.50 7.58
CA GLU A 321 6.43 -17.05 6.30
C GLU A 321 7.74 -16.39 5.89
N HIS A 322 8.62 -17.15 5.25
CA HIS A 322 9.94 -16.69 4.81
C HIS A 322 10.76 -16.01 5.92
N THR A 323 10.52 -16.40 7.17
CA THR A 323 11.17 -15.87 8.38
C THR A 323 11.03 -14.34 8.52
N ARG A 324 9.89 -13.78 8.09
CA ARG A 324 9.67 -12.32 8.06
C ARG A 324 8.24 -11.91 8.37
N ALA A 325 7.98 -10.61 8.29
CA ALA A 325 6.65 -10.03 8.27
C ALA A 325 6.65 -8.79 7.36
N ASP A 326 5.46 -8.29 7.00
CA ASP A 326 5.17 -7.20 6.04
C ASP A 326 4.71 -7.73 4.66
N LYS A 327 4.77 -6.90 3.63
CA LYS A 327 4.29 -7.20 2.27
C LYS A 327 5.38 -6.78 1.27
N ARG A 328 5.05 -6.16 0.12
CA ARG A 328 5.97 -5.52 -0.85
C ARG A 328 6.65 -6.46 -1.85
N VAL A 329 6.97 -7.69 -1.45
CA VAL A 329 7.59 -8.66 -2.35
C VAL A 329 6.57 -9.37 -3.22
N ALA A 330 7.03 -10.04 -4.28
CA ALA A 330 6.17 -10.74 -5.23
C ALA A 330 5.67 -12.13 -4.74
N TYR A 331 6.01 -12.53 -3.51
CA TYR A 331 5.56 -13.79 -2.93
C TYR A 331 4.04 -13.82 -2.74
N ASN A 332 3.43 -14.99 -2.88
CA ASN A 332 1.97 -15.16 -2.79
C ASN A 332 1.40 -14.59 -1.47
N GLU A 333 2.05 -14.77 -0.32
CA GLU A 333 1.59 -14.21 0.95
C GLU A 333 1.53 -12.68 0.96
N SER A 334 2.33 -12.02 0.12
CA SER A 334 2.38 -10.56 -0.01
C SER A 334 1.41 -10.04 -1.09
N ILE A 335 1.31 -10.73 -2.22
CA ILE A 335 0.54 -10.23 -3.38
C ILE A 335 -0.87 -10.83 -3.51
N ARG A 336 -1.14 -12.00 -2.94
CA ARG A 336 -2.45 -12.66 -3.02
C ARG A 336 -3.37 -12.14 -1.93
N ILE A 337 -4.59 -11.80 -2.32
CA ILE A 337 -5.59 -11.17 -1.47
C ILE A 337 -6.84 -12.05 -1.33
N PRO A 338 -7.61 -11.92 -0.23
CA PRO A 338 -8.95 -12.46 -0.20
C PRO A 338 -9.78 -11.70 -1.24
N PHE A 339 -10.64 -12.41 -1.97
CA PHE A 339 -11.58 -11.79 -2.90
C PHE A 339 -12.85 -12.65 -2.98
N LEU A 340 -13.98 -12.08 -2.53
CA LEU A 340 -15.30 -12.72 -2.56
C LEU A 340 -16.27 -11.82 -3.32
N VAL A 341 -17.18 -12.42 -4.08
CA VAL A 341 -18.24 -11.70 -4.77
C VAL A 341 -19.57 -12.41 -4.58
N ARG A 342 -20.61 -11.67 -4.19
CA ARG A 342 -21.98 -12.16 -4.12
C ARG A 342 -22.86 -11.30 -5.02
N TYR A 343 -23.46 -11.93 -6.02
CA TYR A 343 -24.53 -11.36 -6.82
C TYR A 343 -25.33 -12.47 -7.50
N PRO A 344 -26.43 -12.95 -6.88
CA PRO A 344 -27.15 -14.15 -7.32
C PRO A 344 -27.63 -14.13 -8.78
N THR A 345 -27.81 -12.94 -9.37
CA THR A 345 -28.19 -12.76 -10.78
C THR A 345 -27.13 -13.27 -11.75
N LEU A 346 -25.84 -13.17 -11.41
CA LEU A 346 -24.73 -13.53 -12.32
C LEU A 346 -23.79 -14.58 -11.76
N VAL A 347 -23.67 -14.67 -10.43
CA VAL A 347 -22.68 -15.51 -9.75
C VAL A 347 -23.36 -16.76 -9.24
N LYS A 348 -22.87 -17.93 -9.64
CA LYS A 348 -23.32 -19.21 -9.09
C LYS A 348 -22.94 -19.31 -7.60
N PRO A 349 -23.89 -19.52 -6.68
CA PRO A 349 -23.58 -19.67 -5.26
C PRO A 349 -22.62 -20.84 -4.96
N GLY A 350 -21.66 -20.61 -4.07
CA GLY A 350 -20.68 -21.60 -3.63
C GLY A 350 -19.64 -21.93 -4.69
N SER A 351 -19.51 -21.13 -5.76
CA SER A 351 -18.54 -21.37 -6.82
C SER A 351 -17.14 -20.87 -6.44
N THR A 352 -16.13 -21.37 -7.15
CA THR A 352 -14.76 -20.88 -7.08
C THR A 352 -14.35 -20.41 -8.45
N ILE A 353 -13.67 -19.27 -8.52
CA ILE A 353 -13.06 -18.73 -9.73
C ILE A 353 -11.55 -18.95 -9.58
N ASP A 354 -11.00 -19.81 -10.43
CA ASP A 354 -9.59 -20.22 -10.40
C ASP A 354 -8.70 -19.32 -11.27
N GLU A 355 -9.29 -18.54 -12.16
CA GLU A 355 -8.60 -17.60 -13.03
C GLU A 355 -7.96 -16.45 -12.23
N MET A 356 -6.89 -15.87 -12.80
CA MET A 356 -6.18 -14.76 -12.17
C MET A 356 -7.00 -13.48 -12.24
N VAL A 357 -7.43 -12.99 -11.08
CA VAL A 357 -8.10 -11.70 -10.91
C VAL A 357 -7.11 -10.70 -10.30
N LEU A 358 -7.05 -9.48 -10.83
CA LEU A 358 -6.18 -8.43 -10.32
C LEU A 358 -7.00 -7.31 -9.67
N ASN A 359 -6.42 -6.60 -8.71
CA ASN A 359 -7.03 -5.40 -8.12
C ASN A 359 -7.44 -4.34 -9.18
N ILE A 360 -6.68 -4.23 -10.27
CA ILE A 360 -6.98 -3.33 -11.40
C ILE A 360 -8.22 -3.74 -12.21
N ASP A 361 -8.72 -4.96 -12.05
CA ASP A 361 -9.91 -5.47 -12.73
C ASP A 361 -11.22 -5.00 -12.09
N LEU A 362 -11.17 -4.53 -10.84
CA LEU A 362 -12.37 -4.11 -10.13
C LEU A 362 -13.03 -2.93 -10.84
N ALA A 363 -12.27 -1.88 -11.15
CA ALA A 363 -12.78 -0.68 -11.79
C ALA A 363 -13.57 -0.98 -13.08
N PRO A 364 -13.02 -1.67 -14.11
CA PRO A 364 -13.76 -1.99 -15.32
C PRO A 364 -14.95 -2.91 -15.07
N THR A 365 -14.87 -3.82 -14.09
CA THR A 365 -16.01 -4.68 -13.69
C THR A 365 -17.19 -3.87 -13.15
N LEU A 366 -16.92 -2.90 -12.28
CA LEU A 366 -17.97 -2.03 -11.72
C LEU A 366 -18.61 -1.15 -12.81
N LEU A 367 -17.82 -0.69 -13.78
CA LEU A 367 -18.33 0.07 -14.92
C LEU A 367 -19.24 -0.80 -15.80
N GLU A 368 -18.83 -2.03 -16.12
CA GLU A 368 -19.65 -2.93 -16.94
C GLU A 368 -20.97 -3.29 -16.24
N LEU A 369 -20.95 -3.55 -14.92
CA LEU A 369 -22.17 -3.77 -14.12
C LEU A 369 -23.15 -2.58 -14.18
N ALA A 370 -22.62 -1.37 -14.35
CA ALA A 370 -23.41 -0.15 -14.48
C ALA A 370 -23.82 0.16 -15.94
N GLY A 371 -23.45 -0.69 -16.90
CA GLY A 371 -23.68 -0.47 -18.34
C GLY A 371 -22.76 0.60 -18.95
N ILE A 372 -21.59 0.84 -18.37
CA ILE A 372 -20.61 1.82 -18.81
C ILE A 372 -19.46 1.10 -19.52
N SER A 373 -19.12 1.52 -20.74
CA SER A 373 -17.96 0.99 -21.46
C SER A 373 -16.66 1.31 -20.72
N LYS A 374 -15.76 0.31 -20.63
CA LYS A 374 -14.41 0.48 -20.07
C LYS A 374 -13.65 1.60 -20.81
N PRO A 375 -13.16 2.64 -20.11
CA PRO A 375 -12.25 3.63 -20.70
C PRO A 375 -10.94 2.99 -21.15
N ALA A 376 -10.42 3.40 -22.31
CA ALA A 376 -9.19 2.85 -22.90
C ALA A 376 -7.93 2.99 -22.02
N ALA A 377 -7.93 3.95 -21.08
CA ALA A 377 -6.81 4.14 -20.16
C ALA A 377 -6.76 3.08 -19.04
N MET A 378 -7.88 2.41 -18.73
CA MET A 378 -7.88 1.34 -17.72
C MET A 378 -7.14 0.12 -18.27
N GLN A 379 -6.20 -0.39 -17.47
CA GLN A 379 -5.32 -1.50 -17.83
C GLN A 379 -5.84 -2.86 -17.32
N GLY A 380 -6.82 -2.85 -16.41
CA GLY A 380 -7.54 -4.06 -16.01
C GLY A 380 -8.59 -4.51 -17.05
N GLU A 381 -9.12 -5.71 -16.84
CA GLU A 381 -10.23 -6.27 -17.59
C GLU A 381 -11.40 -6.59 -16.66
N SER A 382 -12.62 -6.55 -17.19
CA SER A 382 -13.79 -6.90 -16.39
C SER A 382 -13.82 -8.40 -16.09
N ILE A 383 -14.09 -8.79 -14.85
CA ILE A 383 -14.20 -10.19 -14.42
C ILE A 383 -15.61 -10.77 -14.59
N LEU A 384 -16.56 -10.02 -15.15
CA LEU A 384 -17.93 -10.51 -15.37
C LEU A 384 -18.02 -11.80 -16.22
N PRO A 385 -17.19 -12.01 -17.26
CA PRO A 385 -17.17 -13.29 -17.98
C PRO A 385 -16.87 -14.48 -17.06
N LEU A 386 -15.94 -14.30 -16.11
CA LEU A 386 -15.56 -15.35 -15.16
C LEU A 386 -16.72 -15.75 -14.23
N PHE A 387 -17.59 -14.81 -13.87
CA PHE A 387 -18.78 -15.11 -13.04
C PHE A 387 -19.73 -16.10 -13.73
N LYS A 388 -19.73 -16.10 -15.07
CA LYS A 388 -20.51 -17.01 -15.91
C LYS A 388 -19.74 -18.28 -16.29
N GLY A 389 -18.51 -18.44 -15.82
CA GLY A 389 -17.62 -19.56 -16.17
C GLY A 389 -17.00 -19.44 -17.56
N ASP A 390 -16.94 -18.23 -18.13
CA ASP A 390 -16.29 -17.98 -19.42
C ASP A 390 -14.90 -17.35 -19.20
N ALA A 391 -13.86 -18.17 -19.40
CA ALA A 391 -12.46 -17.76 -19.31
C ALA A 391 -11.78 -17.64 -20.68
N ASN A 392 -12.54 -17.60 -21.78
CA ASN A 392 -11.96 -17.52 -23.12
C ASN A 392 -11.18 -16.22 -23.32
N GLY A 393 -9.90 -16.35 -23.69
CA GLY A 393 -9.01 -15.20 -23.87
C GLY A 393 -8.61 -14.50 -22.56
N TRP A 394 -8.89 -15.12 -21.40
CA TRP A 394 -8.44 -14.60 -20.11
C TRP A 394 -6.92 -14.71 -19.95
N ARG A 395 -6.35 -13.86 -19.10
CA ARG A 395 -4.90 -13.83 -18.88
C ARG A 395 -4.38 -15.08 -18.17
N ASP A 396 -3.15 -15.45 -18.52
CA ASP A 396 -2.39 -16.54 -17.87
C ASP A 396 -1.25 -16.03 -16.97
N ASP A 397 -0.94 -14.74 -17.07
CA ASP A 397 0.09 -14.06 -16.29
C ASP A 397 -0.21 -12.57 -16.07
N PHE A 398 0.57 -11.94 -15.20
CA PHE A 398 0.52 -10.50 -14.99
C PHE A 398 1.88 -9.94 -14.56
N LEU A 399 2.02 -8.62 -14.75
CA LEU A 399 3.14 -7.84 -14.27
C LEU A 399 2.92 -7.51 -12.79
N TYR A 400 3.93 -7.74 -11.96
CA TYR A 400 4.00 -7.18 -10.62
C TYR A 400 5.10 -6.13 -10.57
N THR A 401 4.80 -4.98 -9.99
CA THR A 401 5.76 -3.89 -9.82
C THR A 401 5.83 -3.49 -8.37
N TYR A 402 7.04 -3.28 -7.89
CA TYR A 402 7.30 -2.64 -6.61
C TYR A 402 8.30 -1.53 -6.82
N HIS A 403 7.90 -0.30 -6.48
CA HIS A 403 8.79 0.84 -6.50
C HIS A 403 9.38 1.05 -5.11
N GLN A 404 10.63 1.51 -5.06
CA GLN A 404 11.34 1.70 -3.81
C GLN A 404 10.61 2.71 -2.90
N ASP A 405 10.43 2.35 -1.63
CA ASP A 405 9.81 3.17 -0.57
C ASP A 405 10.84 3.53 0.52
N LEU A 406 10.38 3.89 1.72
CA LEU A 406 11.27 4.14 2.87
C LEU A 406 11.81 2.85 3.51
N GLN A 407 11.67 1.66 2.91
CA GLN A 407 12.30 0.46 3.43
C GLN A 407 13.71 0.32 2.82
N PRO A 408 14.81 0.65 3.54
CA PRO A 408 16.18 0.65 3.01
C PRO A 408 16.61 -0.59 2.24
N HIS A 409 16.03 -1.73 2.59
CA HIS A 409 16.49 -3.05 2.14
C HIS A 409 15.75 -3.52 0.90
N LEU A 410 14.54 -3.03 0.67
CA LEU A 410 13.70 -3.55 -0.40
C LEU A 410 14.09 -2.89 -1.72
N PRO A 411 14.60 -3.66 -2.69
CA PRO A 411 14.89 -3.11 -3.99
C PRO A 411 13.61 -2.77 -4.73
N ARG A 412 13.73 -2.01 -5.82
CA ARG A 412 12.71 -2.04 -6.86
C ARG A 412 12.56 -3.49 -7.33
N ILE A 413 11.33 -3.98 -7.48
CA ILE A 413 11.03 -5.32 -7.98
C ILE A 413 10.19 -5.17 -9.25
N THR A 414 10.57 -5.89 -10.30
CA THR A 414 9.67 -6.15 -11.43
C THR A 414 9.57 -7.65 -11.59
N ALA A 415 8.36 -8.18 -11.61
CA ALA A 415 8.13 -9.61 -11.66
C ALA A 415 7.03 -9.97 -12.66
N VAL A 416 7.11 -11.18 -13.20
CA VAL A 416 6.01 -11.82 -13.92
C VAL A 416 5.55 -13.01 -13.12
N ARG A 417 4.25 -13.07 -12.85
CA ARG A 417 3.58 -14.18 -12.18
C ARG A 417 2.64 -14.83 -13.19
N SER A 418 3.01 -16.00 -13.69
CA SER A 418 2.13 -16.87 -14.49
C SER A 418 1.50 -17.93 -13.59
N LYS A 419 0.55 -18.73 -14.07
CA LYS A 419 -0.06 -19.84 -13.29
C LYS A 419 0.98 -20.74 -12.63
N ASP A 420 2.05 -21.03 -13.37
CA ASP A 420 3.02 -22.07 -13.02
C ASP A 420 4.34 -21.52 -12.46
N TYR A 421 4.68 -20.26 -12.74
CA TYR A 421 5.99 -19.71 -12.40
C TYR A 421 5.93 -18.27 -11.89
N LEU A 422 6.88 -17.91 -11.04
CA LEU A 422 7.15 -16.54 -10.61
C LEU A 422 8.60 -16.22 -10.94
N LEU A 423 8.84 -15.18 -11.74
CA LEU A 423 10.16 -14.59 -11.95
C LEU A 423 10.18 -13.19 -11.35
N SER A 424 11.08 -12.92 -10.41
CA SER A 424 11.33 -11.59 -9.83
C SER A 424 12.72 -11.09 -10.19
N VAL A 425 12.78 -9.82 -10.60
CA VAL A 425 14.02 -9.13 -11.03
C VAL A 425 14.19 -7.85 -10.21
N TYR A 426 15.44 -7.48 -9.93
CA TYR A 426 15.80 -6.32 -9.09
C TYR A 426 16.52 -5.21 -9.88
N PRO A 427 15.80 -4.35 -10.64
CA PRO A 427 16.43 -3.27 -11.37
C PRO A 427 17.23 -2.33 -10.45
N GLY A 428 18.49 -2.06 -10.84
CA GLY A 428 19.42 -1.24 -10.06
C GLY A 428 20.26 -2.03 -9.05
N ARG A 429 20.14 -3.36 -9.01
CA ARG A 429 20.97 -4.25 -8.19
C ARG A 429 21.48 -5.46 -8.99
N PRO A 430 22.30 -5.26 -10.03
CA PRO A 430 22.80 -6.34 -10.87
C PRO A 430 23.70 -7.35 -10.13
N GLU A 431 24.20 -6.99 -8.94
CA GLU A 431 24.94 -7.86 -8.05
C GLU A 431 24.07 -8.86 -7.29
N ASP A 432 22.77 -8.56 -7.15
CA ASP A 432 21.81 -9.46 -6.55
C ASP A 432 21.30 -10.46 -7.59
N LYS A 433 21.26 -11.72 -7.19
CA LYS A 433 20.64 -12.78 -7.97
C LYS A 433 19.13 -12.52 -8.10
N ASN A 434 18.55 -12.82 -9.27
CA ASN A 434 17.10 -12.80 -9.49
C ASN A 434 16.43 -14.02 -8.83
N GLU A 435 15.10 -14.09 -8.83
CA GLU A 435 14.38 -15.23 -8.24
C GLU A 435 13.44 -15.89 -9.25
N LEU A 436 13.49 -17.21 -9.37
CA LEU A 436 12.57 -18.00 -10.21
C LEU A 436 11.99 -19.17 -9.39
N TYR A 437 10.67 -19.29 -9.33
CA TYR A 437 9.97 -20.36 -8.59
C TYR A 437 9.03 -21.14 -9.50
N ASP A 438 9.01 -22.47 -9.34
CA ASP A 438 8.00 -23.38 -9.91
C ASP A 438 6.88 -23.56 -8.88
N LEU A 439 5.74 -22.95 -9.14
CA LEU A 439 4.68 -22.78 -8.15
C LEU A 439 3.77 -24.00 -8.05
N LYS A 440 3.91 -24.96 -8.98
CA LYS A 440 3.27 -26.27 -8.88
C LYS A 440 4.06 -27.19 -7.94
N ARG A 441 5.39 -27.16 -8.02
CA ARG A 441 6.27 -28.02 -7.21
C ARG A 441 6.66 -27.38 -5.87
N ASP A 442 6.71 -26.06 -5.84
CA ASP A 442 7.11 -25.24 -4.71
C ASP A 442 6.11 -24.08 -4.51
N PRO A 443 4.89 -24.39 -4.02
CA PRO A 443 3.82 -23.40 -3.86
C PRO A 443 4.10 -22.37 -2.75
N TYR A 444 5.18 -22.57 -1.97
CA TYR A 444 5.62 -21.68 -0.89
C TYR A 444 6.92 -20.95 -1.26
N GLU A 445 7.33 -20.99 -2.53
CA GLU A 445 8.39 -20.14 -3.08
C GLU A 445 9.72 -20.21 -2.31
N MET A 446 10.12 -21.41 -1.88
CA MET A 446 11.30 -21.63 -1.05
C MET A 446 12.60 -21.92 -1.83
N ASN A 447 12.48 -22.58 -2.98
CA ASN A 447 13.62 -23.04 -3.76
C ASN A 447 13.84 -22.16 -4.98
N ASN A 448 14.80 -21.24 -4.90
CA ASN A 448 15.13 -20.36 -6.02
C ASN A 448 15.84 -21.12 -7.15
N LEU A 449 15.15 -21.29 -8.28
CA LEU A 449 15.59 -22.07 -9.43
C LEU A 449 16.33 -21.25 -10.50
N ILE A 450 16.62 -19.97 -10.25
CA ILE A 450 17.18 -19.05 -11.26
C ILE A 450 18.52 -19.53 -11.87
N ASP A 451 19.34 -20.26 -11.09
CA ASP A 451 20.64 -20.81 -11.52
C ASP A 451 20.54 -22.30 -11.89
N HIS A 452 19.35 -22.91 -11.81
CA HIS A 452 19.19 -24.34 -12.05
C HIS A 452 19.29 -24.65 -13.54
N PRO A 453 20.26 -25.48 -14.01
CA PRO A 453 20.52 -25.67 -15.44
C PRO A 453 19.30 -26.16 -16.24
N GLU A 454 18.49 -27.05 -15.66
CA GLU A 454 17.28 -27.57 -16.31
C GLU A 454 16.18 -26.51 -16.48
N MET A 455 16.24 -25.41 -15.74
CA MET A 455 15.27 -24.32 -15.79
C MET A 455 15.65 -23.23 -16.79
N ALA A 456 16.82 -23.33 -17.45
CA ALA A 456 17.28 -22.33 -18.42
C ALA A 456 16.26 -22.00 -19.54
N PRO A 457 15.52 -22.98 -20.13
CA PRO A 457 14.47 -22.67 -21.10
C PRO A 457 13.32 -21.86 -20.51
N ILE A 458 12.88 -22.22 -19.29
CA ILE A 458 11.79 -21.53 -18.58
C ILE A 458 12.24 -20.13 -18.18
N GLN A 459 13.44 -19.99 -17.62
CA GLN A 459 14.05 -18.71 -17.28
C GLN A 459 14.05 -17.76 -18.48
N LYS A 460 14.55 -18.22 -19.64
CA LYS A 460 14.57 -17.42 -20.87
C LYS A 460 13.17 -17.01 -21.32
N SER A 461 12.19 -17.91 -21.23
CA SER A 461 10.80 -17.61 -21.56
C SER A 461 10.19 -16.57 -20.62
N MET A 462 10.43 -16.71 -19.31
CA MET A 462 9.91 -15.80 -18.28
C MET A 462 10.54 -14.41 -18.38
N PHE A 463 11.84 -14.28 -18.68
CA PHE A 463 12.46 -12.98 -18.93
C PHE A 463 11.84 -12.30 -20.17
N ARG A 464 11.67 -13.05 -21.27
CA ARG A 464 11.01 -12.51 -22.46
C ARG A 464 9.58 -12.03 -22.15
N ARG A 465 8.81 -12.84 -21.42
CA ARG A 465 7.44 -12.48 -21.05
C ARG A 465 7.39 -11.26 -20.13
N LEU A 466 8.34 -11.12 -19.20
CA LEU A 466 8.47 -9.92 -18.38
C LEU A 466 8.69 -8.65 -19.23
N ASP A 467 9.52 -8.72 -20.27
CA ASP A 467 9.78 -7.59 -21.17
C ASP A 467 8.57 -7.27 -22.06
N GLU A 468 7.85 -8.29 -22.53
CA GLU A 468 6.58 -8.13 -23.24
C GLU A 468 5.53 -7.45 -22.36
N LEU A 469 5.33 -7.90 -21.12
CA LEU A 469 4.42 -7.29 -20.16
C LEU A 469 4.79 -5.85 -19.83
N LYS A 470 6.09 -5.56 -19.66
CA LYS A 470 6.57 -4.18 -19.47
C LYS A 470 6.21 -3.29 -20.65
N SER A 471 6.29 -3.82 -21.88
CA SER A 471 5.94 -3.08 -23.10
C SER A 471 4.43 -2.90 -23.23
N GLU A 472 3.66 -3.98 -22.99
CA GLU A 472 2.20 -4.02 -23.02
C GLU A 472 1.58 -2.99 -22.06
N PHE A 473 2.12 -2.90 -20.84
CA PHE A 473 1.62 -1.98 -19.81
C PHE A 473 2.40 -0.67 -19.74
N ALA A 474 3.24 -0.36 -20.73
CA ALA A 474 4.04 0.88 -20.80
C ALA A 474 4.82 1.19 -19.50
N TYR A 475 5.39 0.16 -18.89
CA TYR A 475 6.10 0.24 -17.60
C TYR A 475 7.20 1.31 -17.62
N ARG A 476 7.25 2.12 -16.56
CA ARG A 476 8.28 3.12 -16.32
C ARG A 476 8.92 2.91 -14.95
N ALA A 477 10.25 2.91 -14.92
CA ALA A 477 11.00 2.74 -13.69
C ALA A 477 10.90 3.99 -12.78
N ASP A 478 10.80 5.15 -13.41
CA ASP A 478 10.47 6.44 -12.82
C ASP A 478 8.96 6.65 -12.82
N VAL A 479 8.40 7.01 -11.67
CA VAL A 479 6.99 7.33 -11.55
C VAL A 479 6.86 8.84 -11.36
N PRO A 480 6.31 9.56 -12.35
CA PRO A 480 6.26 11.02 -12.31
C PRO A 480 5.39 11.51 -11.14
N ASP A 481 5.65 12.72 -10.66
CA ASP A 481 4.74 13.40 -9.73
C ASP A 481 3.39 13.62 -10.42
N PRO A 482 2.29 13.03 -9.92
CA PRO A 482 0.97 13.17 -10.54
C PRO A 482 0.50 14.63 -10.53
N HIS A 483 0.98 15.45 -9.59
CA HIS A 483 0.65 16.88 -9.55
C HIS A 483 1.92 17.74 -9.58
N PRO A 484 2.51 17.95 -10.77
CA PRO A 484 3.71 18.74 -10.91
C PRO A 484 3.58 20.09 -10.20
N GLY A 485 4.41 20.34 -9.19
CA GLY A 485 4.44 21.61 -8.49
C GLY A 485 3.36 21.81 -7.40
N ARG A 486 2.44 20.86 -7.14
CA ARG A 486 1.60 20.81 -5.90
C ARG A 486 2.40 20.98 -4.62
N TRP A 487 3.65 20.65 -4.79
CA TRP A 487 4.64 20.21 -3.88
C TRP A 487 5.81 21.22 -3.95
N GLY A 488 6.00 21.94 -5.06
CA GLY A 488 7.10 22.90 -5.21
C GLY A 488 6.97 24.18 -4.36
N GLY A 489 8.02 24.50 -3.61
CA GLY A 489 8.62 25.84 -3.72
C GLY A 489 8.55 26.79 -2.52
N GLY A 490 8.86 26.34 -1.30
CA GLY A 490 9.33 27.28 -0.25
C GLY A 490 10.54 28.11 -0.74
N LYS A 491 10.73 29.34 -0.24
CA LYS A 491 11.82 30.25 -0.66
C LYS A 491 13.19 29.56 -0.64
N ILE A 492 13.96 29.74 -1.71
CA ILE A 492 15.38 29.34 -1.81
C ILE A 492 16.19 30.26 -0.90
N GLY A 493 17.10 29.69 -0.11
CA GLY A 493 17.99 30.48 0.72
C GLY A 493 18.58 29.71 1.89
N LYS A 494 19.46 30.39 2.64
CA LYS A 494 20.03 29.86 3.88
C LYS A 494 18.90 29.64 4.90
N LEU A 495 18.72 28.39 5.32
CA LEU A 495 17.70 28.01 6.29
C LEU A 495 18.21 28.29 7.71
N TYR A 496 19.47 27.94 7.97
CA TYR A 496 20.15 28.14 9.25
C TYR A 496 21.67 28.30 9.08
N SER A 497 22.29 29.13 9.90
CA SER A 497 23.75 29.22 10.03
C SER A 497 24.11 29.56 11.47
N LEU A 498 25.15 28.92 12.02
CA LEU A 498 25.70 29.33 13.31
C LEU A 498 26.23 30.76 13.25
N PRO A 499 25.78 31.66 14.14
CA PRO A 499 26.14 33.07 14.05
C PRO A 499 27.61 33.37 14.40
N LYS A 500 28.29 32.54 15.22
CA LYS A 500 29.73 32.65 15.58
C LYS A 500 30.33 31.30 16.02
N PRO A 501 31.63 31.02 15.78
CA PRO A 501 32.35 29.85 16.34
C PRO A 501 32.25 29.80 17.88
N ARG A 502 31.94 28.64 18.46
CA ARG A 502 31.87 28.45 19.93
C ARG A 502 32.43 27.08 20.34
N GLN A 503 33.04 27.01 21.52
CA GLN A 503 33.18 25.75 22.25
C GLN A 503 31.80 25.39 22.82
N PHE A 504 31.24 24.26 22.42
CA PHE A 504 29.90 23.85 22.85
C PHE A 504 30.00 23.01 24.13
N LYS A 505 29.12 23.31 25.10
CA LYS A 505 28.83 22.39 26.22
C LYS A 505 27.71 21.45 25.78
N ALA A 506 27.73 20.21 26.27
CA ALA A 506 27.01 19.03 25.78
C ALA A 506 25.45 19.09 25.71
N GLU A 507 24.81 20.23 25.98
CA GLU A 507 23.35 20.32 26.10
C GLU A 507 22.73 21.54 25.41
N THR A 508 23.43 22.14 24.44
CA THR A 508 22.93 23.35 23.77
C THR A 508 21.85 23.00 22.74
N THR A 509 20.64 23.56 22.89
CA THR A 509 19.51 23.37 21.97
C THR A 509 19.19 24.64 21.19
N PHE A 510 18.86 24.51 19.90
CA PHE A 510 18.37 25.61 19.07
C PHE A 510 17.07 25.24 18.34
N ASP A 511 16.11 26.17 18.34
CA ASP A 511 14.83 26.02 17.65
C ASP A 511 14.94 26.56 16.21
N PHE A 512 14.47 25.80 15.22
CA PHE A 512 14.16 26.39 13.93
C PHE A 512 12.92 27.27 14.09
N GLN A 513 12.98 28.54 13.66
CA GLN A 513 11.81 29.42 13.73
C GLN A 513 10.62 28.78 13.03
N LYS A 514 9.43 28.89 13.65
CA LYS A 514 8.15 28.21 13.35
C LYS A 514 7.65 28.27 11.89
N ASN A 515 8.31 29.04 11.01
CA ASN A 515 7.92 29.27 9.61
C ASN A 515 9.04 28.93 8.59
N LYS A 516 10.05 28.14 8.97
CA LYS A 516 11.11 27.63 8.08
C LYS A 516 11.17 26.10 8.16
N GLU A 517 10.10 25.43 7.78
CA GLU A 517 10.06 23.97 7.69
C GLU A 517 11.08 23.49 6.66
N LEU A 518 11.94 22.56 7.05
CA LEU A 518 12.99 22.01 6.21
C LEU A 518 12.42 20.85 5.40
N ASP A 519 11.62 21.16 4.39
CA ASP A 519 10.87 20.13 3.68
C ASP A 519 11.69 19.45 2.57
N MET A 520 12.42 18.40 2.94
CA MET A 520 13.38 17.69 2.08
C MET A 520 12.83 17.22 0.74
N ARG A 521 11.51 17.26 0.52
CA ARG A 521 10.87 17.00 -0.77
C ARG A 521 11.26 17.99 -1.86
N TRP A 522 11.87 19.12 -1.53
CA TRP A 522 12.08 20.22 -2.48
C TRP A 522 13.54 20.61 -2.67
N GLY A 523 14.10 20.26 -3.82
CA GLY A 523 15.42 20.73 -4.26
C GLY A 523 16.59 19.98 -3.61
N THR A 524 17.73 20.65 -3.52
CA THR A 524 18.96 20.06 -2.94
C THR A 524 19.25 20.72 -1.59
N TYR A 525 19.52 19.89 -0.59
CA TYR A 525 19.81 20.28 0.79
C TYR A 525 21.28 20.08 1.09
N GLU A 526 21.88 21.03 1.78
CA GLU A 526 23.30 20.96 2.15
C GLU A 526 23.46 21.28 3.63
N ILE A 527 24.25 20.46 4.34
CA ILE A 527 24.72 20.70 5.71
C ILE A 527 26.23 20.89 5.64
N ASP A 528 26.70 22.13 5.74
CA ASP A 528 28.12 22.47 5.82
C ASP A 528 28.60 22.49 7.28
N LEU A 529 29.66 21.77 7.57
CA LEU A 529 30.26 21.58 8.88
C LEU A 529 31.73 22.01 8.86
N LYS A 530 32.18 22.72 9.89
CA LYS A 530 33.61 22.91 10.17
C LYS A 530 33.86 22.70 11.65
N PHE A 531 34.67 21.71 12.01
CA PHE A 531 34.89 21.33 13.40
C PHE A 531 36.29 20.76 13.65
N LYS A 532 36.68 20.68 14.93
CA LYS A 532 37.84 19.91 15.42
C LYS A 532 37.41 19.13 16.65
N ALA A 533 37.30 17.81 16.52
CA ALA A 533 36.90 16.92 17.61
C ALA A 533 38.11 16.27 18.29
N THR A 534 38.01 16.00 19.58
CA THR A 534 39.08 15.34 20.37
C THR A 534 38.71 13.92 20.82
N ALA A 535 37.43 13.55 20.73
CA ALA A 535 36.92 12.21 21.02
C ALA A 535 35.66 11.92 20.21
N ASP A 536 35.20 10.67 20.26
CA ASP A 536 33.89 10.25 19.77
C ASP A 536 32.76 10.99 20.50
N GLY A 537 31.67 11.24 19.81
CA GLY A 537 30.53 11.96 20.37
C GLY A 537 29.57 12.52 19.33
N VAL A 538 28.38 12.89 19.80
CA VAL A 538 27.32 13.46 18.94
C VAL A 538 27.59 14.94 18.66
N ILE A 539 27.79 15.30 17.39
CA ILE A 539 27.92 16.71 16.97
C ILE A 539 26.55 17.37 17.04
N ALA A 540 25.58 16.88 16.26
CA ALA A 540 24.25 17.44 16.16
C ALA A 540 23.21 16.33 15.98
N SER A 541 22.03 16.47 16.56
CA SER A 541 20.89 15.58 16.29
C SER A 541 19.59 16.34 16.19
N GLN A 542 18.59 15.69 15.59
CA GLN A 542 17.23 16.20 15.51
C GLN A 542 16.21 15.10 15.79
N LYS A 543 15.18 15.45 16.57
CA LYS A 543 13.99 14.62 16.79
C LYS A 543 12.90 14.94 15.77
N SER A 544 12.36 13.93 15.09
CA SER A 544 11.02 14.03 14.49
C SER A 544 10.24 12.72 14.68
N SER A 545 8.93 12.75 14.42
CA SER A 545 8.01 11.64 14.71
C SER A 545 8.24 10.40 13.84
N HIS A 546 8.87 10.53 12.68
CA HIS A 546 9.06 9.43 11.71
C HIS A 546 10.42 9.42 11.00
N LEU A 547 11.19 10.52 11.09
CA LEU A 547 12.52 10.67 10.47
C LEU A 547 13.38 11.60 11.32
N GLY A 548 14.59 11.19 11.69
CA GLY A 548 15.55 12.04 12.37
C GLY A 548 16.97 11.78 11.86
N TYR A 549 17.89 12.69 12.18
CA TYR A 549 19.30 12.51 11.89
C TYR A 549 20.15 12.71 13.13
N VAL A 550 21.31 12.05 13.13
CA VAL A 550 22.40 12.25 14.07
C VAL A 550 23.67 12.42 13.24
N ILE A 551 24.36 13.53 13.42
CA ILE A 551 25.73 13.72 12.94
C ILE A 551 26.63 13.48 14.13
N CYS A 552 27.49 12.47 14.06
CA CYS A 552 28.35 12.05 15.16
C CYS A 552 29.75 11.68 14.68
N ILE A 553 30.63 11.48 15.65
CA ILE A 553 31.92 10.83 15.46
C ILE A 553 31.87 9.54 16.25
N GLU A 554 32.04 8.41 15.57
CA GLU A 554 32.06 7.07 16.16
C GLU A 554 33.22 6.27 15.55
N GLY A 555 34.00 5.60 16.40
CA GLY A 555 35.24 4.95 15.96
C GLY A 555 36.23 5.92 15.33
N GLY A 556 36.19 7.20 15.75
CA GLY A 556 36.98 8.30 15.20
C GLY A 556 36.57 8.77 13.81
N ARG A 557 35.49 8.26 13.20
CA ARG A 557 35.03 8.61 11.84
C ARG A 557 33.80 9.50 11.91
N LEU A 558 33.68 10.44 10.98
CA LEU A 558 32.47 11.26 10.85
C LEU A 558 31.35 10.43 10.24
N GLN A 559 30.18 10.46 10.87
CA GLN A 559 28.99 9.77 10.40
C GLN A 559 27.79 10.71 10.33
N LEU A 560 26.98 10.57 9.27
CA LEU A 560 25.58 10.97 9.25
C LEU A 560 24.73 9.71 9.38
N VAL A 561 24.04 9.57 10.51
CA VAL A 561 23.07 8.51 10.76
C VAL A 561 21.67 9.09 10.54
N MET A 562 20.98 8.58 9.52
CA MET A 562 19.56 8.82 9.27
C MET A 562 18.81 7.58 9.74
N ALA A 563 17.78 7.75 10.55
CA ALA A 563 16.98 6.61 10.99
C ALA A 563 15.50 6.81 10.60
N GLN A 564 14.91 5.71 10.15
CA GLN A 564 13.53 5.61 9.67
C GLN A 564 12.80 4.56 10.53
N ALA A 565 11.48 4.48 10.40
CA ALA A 565 10.66 3.57 11.19
C ALA A 565 11.10 2.09 11.15
N TYR A 566 11.81 1.67 10.09
CA TYR A 566 12.16 0.26 9.84
C TYR A 566 13.66 -0.02 9.59
N GLY A 567 14.52 1.00 9.55
CA GLY A 567 15.97 0.81 9.33
C GLY A 567 16.80 2.09 9.50
N LYS A 568 18.13 1.97 9.36
CA LYS A 568 19.10 3.09 9.47
C LYS A 568 19.93 3.24 8.19
N TYR A 569 20.38 4.45 7.91
CA TYR A 569 21.34 4.76 6.85
C TYR A 569 22.48 5.55 7.46
N ILE A 570 23.70 5.16 7.14
CA ILE A 570 24.93 5.71 7.67
C ILE A 570 25.83 6.05 6.50
N LEU A 571 26.11 7.34 6.33
CA LEU A 571 27.22 7.81 5.52
C LEU A 571 28.40 8.03 6.45
N GLU A 572 29.49 7.34 6.20
CA GLU A 572 30.69 7.35 7.04
C GLU A 572 31.92 7.75 6.23
N SER A 573 32.74 8.62 6.80
CA SER A 573 34.04 8.99 6.22
C SER A 573 35.03 7.82 6.20
N SER A 574 35.79 7.65 5.12
CA SER A 574 36.75 6.53 4.98
C SER A 574 37.96 6.62 5.93
N LYS A 575 38.23 7.80 6.49
CA LYS A 575 39.37 8.06 7.39
C LYS A 575 38.92 8.70 8.71
N PRO A 576 39.68 8.48 9.81
CA PRO A 576 39.42 9.18 11.06
C PRO A 576 39.55 10.71 10.94
N VAL A 577 38.76 11.41 11.77
CA VAL A 577 38.60 12.88 11.77
C VAL A 577 39.01 13.53 13.09
N LEU A 578 39.48 12.74 14.07
CA LEU A 578 39.89 13.23 15.39
C LEU A 578 41.17 14.09 15.34
N ASN A 579 41.27 15.01 16.29
CA ASN A 579 42.43 15.86 16.61
C ASN A 579 42.91 16.80 15.49
N ARG A 580 42.09 17.03 14.46
CA ARG A 580 42.37 17.95 13.36
C ARG A 580 41.15 18.78 12.99
N THR A 581 41.35 19.89 12.29
CA THR A 581 40.24 20.64 11.69
C THR A 581 39.72 19.89 10.47
N VAL A 582 38.41 19.81 10.35
CA VAL A 582 37.68 19.07 9.32
C VAL A 582 36.66 20.01 8.70
N ASN A 583 36.63 20.07 7.37
CA ASN A 583 35.53 20.69 6.63
C ASN A 583 34.70 19.56 6.02
N ALA A 584 33.44 19.42 6.41
CA ALA A 584 32.56 18.41 5.86
C ALA A 584 31.32 19.02 5.24
N ARG A 585 30.80 18.40 4.19
CA ARG A 585 29.53 18.75 3.57
C ARG A 585 28.71 17.49 3.39
N ILE A 586 27.46 17.56 3.83
CA ILE A 586 26.46 16.54 3.57
C ILE A 586 25.46 17.14 2.60
N THR A 587 25.27 16.52 1.44
CA THR A 587 24.31 16.98 0.44
C THR A 587 23.23 15.92 0.24
N TYR A 588 21.96 16.32 0.17
CA TYR A 588 20.87 15.49 -0.33
C TYR A 588 20.22 16.15 -1.54
N SER A 589 20.14 15.46 -2.68
CA SER A 589 19.41 15.95 -3.84
C SER A 589 18.09 15.21 -4.00
N ASN A 590 16.97 15.93 -3.95
CA ASN A 590 15.65 15.35 -4.21
C ASN A 590 15.49 14.89 -5.66
N ALA A 591 16.18 15.52 -6.61
CA ALA A 591 16.09 15.16 -8.03
C ALA A 591 16.72 13.80 -8.31
N THR A 592 17.87 13.53 -7.72
CA THR A 592 18.60 12.26 -7.92
C THR A 592 18.36 11.24 -6.81
N ARG A 593 17.75 11.65 -5.68
CA ARG A 593 17.54 10.84 -4.46
C ARG A 593 18.84 10.39 -3.80
N VAL A 594 19.89 11.20 -3.95
CA VAL A 594 21.24 10.85 -3.51
C VAL A 594 21.67 11.67 -2.30
N PHE A 595 22.22 11.00 -1.29
CA PHE A 595 23.04 11.65 -0.28
C PHE A 595 24.53 11.51 -0.59
N THR A 596 25.28 12.57 -0.33
CA THR A 596 26.73 12.61 -0.47
C THR A 596 27.37 13.13 0.81
N LEU A 597 28.45 12.49 1.26
CA LEU A 597 29.33 12.99 2.30
C LEU A 597 30.67 13.39 1.67
N GLU A 598 31.01 14.67 1.78
CA GLU A 598 32.32 15.20 1.42
C GLU A 598 33.10 15.56 2.69
N VAL A 599 34.38 15.22 2.73
CA VAL A 599 35.31 15.60 3.79
C VAL A 599 36.55 16.19 3.16
N ASP A 600 36.92 17.39 3.59
CA ASP A 600 38.06 18.18 3.11
C ASP A 600 38.10 18.32 1.59
N GLY A 601 36.94 18.55 0.98
CA GLY A 601 36.77 18.75 -0.47
C GLY A 601 36.81 17.47 -1.30
N ARG A 602 36.83 16.29 -0.66
CA ARG A 602 36.77 14.99 -1.33
C ARG A 602 35.46 14.31 -1.00
N LYS A 603 34.82 13.74 -2.01
CA LYS A 603 33.67 12.85 -1.83
C LYS A 603 34.14 11.55 -1.19
N GLU A 604 33.68 11.29 0.02
CA GLU A 604 34.05 10.12 0.82
C GLU A 604 32.99 9.00 0.73
N ALA A 605 31.71 9.37 0.66
CA ALA A 605 30.61 8.42 0.53
C ALA A 605 29.43 8.99 -0.29
N GLU A 606 28.68 8.11 -0.93
CA GLU A 606 27.41 8.38 -1.59
C GLU A 606 26.42 7.24 -1.34
N ASP A 607 25.14 7.54 -1.17
CA ASP A 607 24.08 6.55 -1.22
C ASP A 607 22.85 7.07 -1.99
N GLN A 608 22.40 6.30 -2.99
CA GLN A 608 21.28 6.63 -3.88
C GLN A 608 19.93 6.06 -3.42
N ARG A 609 19.90 5.34 -2.29
CA ARG A 609 18.72 4.55 -1.86
C ARG A 609 17.90 5.21 -0.76
N ILE A 610 18.23 6.44 -0.40
CA ILE A 610 17.47 7.14 0.62
C ILE A 610 16.37 7.92 -0.09
N ASN A 611 15.24 7.26 -0.33
CA ASN A 611 13.98 7.96 -0.16
C ASN A 611 13.97 8.37 1.31
N THR A 612 14.61 9.48 1.66
CA THR A 612 13.92 10.44 2.51
C THR A 612 12.81 10.93 1.61
N ILE A 613 11.54 11.00 1.97
CA ILE A 613 11.04 12.04 2.85
C ILE A 613 9.63 11.67 3.32
N SER A 614 9.42 11.64 4.63
CA SER A 614 8.16 12.06 5.24
C SER A 614 8.33 13.51 5.70
N HIS A 615 7.23 14.26 5.75
CA HIS A 615 7.19 15.61 6.33
C HIS A 615 8.10 15.75 7.55
N TRP A 616 8.91 16.82 7.57
CA TRP A 616 9.36 17.37 8.84
C TRP A 616 8.09 17.93 9.47
N GLY A 617 7.46 17.15 10.35
CA GLY A 617 6.11 17.44 10.83
C GLY A 617 5.94 18.89 11.30
N SER A 618 4.71 19.39 11.21
CA SER A 618 4.26 20.77 11.48
C SER A 618 4.45 21.29 12.92
N GLY A 619 5.42 20.74 13.67
CA GLY A 619 5.82 21.16 15.01
C GLY A 619 7.22 21.79 15.01
N LEU A 620 7.54 22.55 16.06
CA LEU A 620 8.87 23.14 16.29
C LEU A 620 9.94 22.03 16.28
N GLN A 621 10.72 21.96 15.21
CA GLN A 621 11.86 21.07 15.11
C GLN A 621 13.05 21.69 15.87
N LYS A 622 13.70 20.92 16.73
CA LYS A 622 14.85 21.35 17.53
C LYS A 622 16.10 20.59 17.10
N VAL A 623 17.18 21.30 16.76
CA VAL A 623 18.51 20.70 16.67
C VAL A 623 19.15 20.78 18.04
N ARG A 624 19.68 19.66 18.50
CA ARG A 624 20.48 19.59 19.73
C ARG A 624 21.92 19.31 19.38
N PHE A 625 22.83 20.07 19.97
CA PHE A 625 24.26 19.77 19.91
C PHE A 625 24.65 18.95 21.14
N GLY A 626 25.46 17.91 20.94
CA GLY A 626 25.99 17.11 22.04
C GLY A 626 25.03 16.10 22.65
N ARG A 627 23.84 15.85 22.10
CA ARG A 627 22.90 14.87 22.67
C ARG A 627 22.01 14.25 21.60
N ILE A 628 21.52 13.04 21.84
CA ILE A 628 20.50 12.37 21.01
C ILE A 628 19.12 12.79 21.52
N ASP A 629 18.34 13.52 20.72
CA ASP A 629 16.97 13.93 21.09
C ASP A 629 15.87 12.92 20.68
N SER A 630 16.27 11.74 20.24
CA SER A 630 15.39 10.79 19.57
C SER A 630 15.34 9.46 20.32
N VAL A 631 14.14 8.90 20.42
CA VAL A 631 13.91 7.58 21.02
C VAL A 631 14.29 6.55 19.95
N TRP A 632 15.57 6.23 19.85
CA TRP A 632 16.05 5.15 19.00
C TRP A 632 16.38 3.93 19.85
N PRO A 633 15.90 2.73 19.50
CA PRO A 633 16.55 1.52 19.98
C PRO A 633 17.93 1.42 19.31
N ASN A 634 18.97 1.31 20.14
CA ASN A 634 20.34 0.93 19.77
C ASN A 634 21.25 1.98 19.09
N THR A 635 21.49 3.14 19.72
CA THR A 635 22.76 3.90 19.61
C THR A 635 23.53 3.79 20.92
N HIS A 636 23.69 2.57 21.44
CA HIS A 636 24.16 2.32 22.81
C HIS A 636 25.65 2.65 23.04
N SER A 637 26.44 2.94 22.00
CA SER A 637 27.91 3.10 22.09
C SER A 637 28.43 4.53 21.97
N THR A 638 27.69 5.47 21.36
CA THR A 638 28.22 6.83 21.13
C THR A 638 27.99 7.73 22.36
N PRO A 639 29.04 8.33 22.96
CA PRO A 639 28.86 9.25 24.09
C PRO A 639 27.93 10.43 23.75
N GLU A 640 26.99 10.72 24.65
CA GLU A 640 26.07 11.89 24.54
C GLU A 640 26.78 13.22 24.89
N SER A 641 27.93 13.50 24.26
CA SER A 641 28.59 14.81 24.35
C SER A 641 29.60 15.01 23.20
N PHE A 642 29.57 16.17 22.54
CA PHE A 642 30.63 16.56 21.60
C PHE A 642 31.84 17.09 22.37
N GLN A 643 33.03 16.52 22.13
CA GLN A 643 34.29 17.05 22.67
C GLN A 643 35.09 17.71 21.54
N GLY A 644 35.17 19.04 21.55
CA GLY A 644 35.89 19.79 20.51
C GLY A 644 35.40 21.21 20.27
N THR A 645 35.76 21.78 19.11
CA THR A 645 35.27 23.06 18.60
C THR A 645 34.42 22.86 17.35
N LEU A 646 33.25 23.51 17.28
CA LEU A 646 32.43 23.58 16.07
C LEU A 646 32.41 25.03 15.59
N GLU A 647 33.07 25.27 14.47
CA GLU A 647 33.28 26.59 13.87
C GLU A 647 32.18 26.96 12.88
N ARG A 648 31.59 25.98 12.19
CA ARG A 648 30.50 26.16 11.23
C ARG A 648 29.51 25.00 11.29
N PHE A 649 28.23 25.33 11.26
CA PHE A 649 27.11 24.43 11.01
C PHE A 649 26.07 25.26 10.27
N GLU A 650 25.90 24.99 8.98
CA GLU A 650 25.00 25.74 8.11
C GLU A 650 24.13 24.76 7.32
N ILE A 651 22.82 24.99 7.33
CA ILE A 651 21.87 24.24 6.51
C ILE A 651 21.32 25.16 5.44
N SER A 652 21.49 24.77 4.17
CA SER A 652 21.04 25.50 3.00
C SER A 652 20.06 24.63 2.17
N ARG A 653 19.26 25.30 1.34
CA ARG A 653 18.47 24.66 0.28
C ARG A 653 18.65 25.40 -1.03
N SER A 654 18.95 24.67 -2.10
CA SER A 654 18.96 25.13 -3.48
C SER A 654 17.79 24.52 -4.27
N LYS A 655 17.59 25.04 -5.49
CA LYS A 655 16.42 24.79 -6.33
C LYS A 655 16.40 23.36 -6.87
#